data_AF-A0A8H6N7E3-F1
#
_entry.id   AF-A0A8H6N7E3-F1
#
_cell.length_a   1.000
_cell.length_b   1.000
_cell.length_c   1.000
_cell.angle_alpha   90.00
_cell.angle_beta   90.00
_cell.angle_gamma   90.00
#
_symmetry.space_group_name_H-M   'P 1'
#
loop_
_entity.id
_entity.type
_entity.pdbx_description
1 polymer ?
#
loop_
_entity_poly.entity_id
_entity_poly.type
_entity_poly.pdbx_seq_one_letter_code
_entity_poly.pdbx_strand_id
1 'polypeptide(L)'
;MSQQIYTGVWTDWTYGRVNGATITLSARDGAFLLAFVATLVTVVAARLWRIVGFICHQALASGGKHDGLYYQRQLILRNTPTPMSAAWLFLQQAWHWQRIADRSLLRTLPWAVGGLLYVGLFAAAAIFSSRISDAATEFRLLAPTSCGLFVPSDRDAFQEKATYDNSAASVYSRQCYGNAAGPACGILPVKSIQYTNYSVDCPFRSDICMAVNSFIMETEMIDSHIHLGINAPKQDRTYYQRQTTCSPLITDSGFIQYVNGDEARALGWNDSVTIKYLYGALGSENYTYLYNTYAERMQIGYSTWSYYSLASAKESPWRPTEALSLDGRDLTLILIAPNSVIHLRPNDDPVFGTNASQETADGTMYYFPDRFVSPIACADGHRFCNPINGMCTPFRGSSEVVRWTRARELGLNAAQSAAAERLGFAVSASTFYDLVFTRMQSFLNAQELVSGLTQLPLPADQWKLEMNLLFSAAMAKMQHRMAEYVVGPTVPVRGALVKPWEVAGDGGAFEKLCHSQMSRLSQGTLNFSVLGLSILLGLGGVIIAVSWVLEPLAGWLQRKTGYGATKAKRWERDENLQVMRMLFEAKEAGGWKGTTDSFPVTTSNGTFEYDAAFLSDGVVVHRVSQDASEGKA
;
A
#
# COMPACT_ATOMS: atom_id res chain seq x y z
N MET A 1 -15.81 -0.28 -14.11
CA MET A 1 -16.32 0.23 -12.82
C MET A 1 -15.14 0.61 -11.93
N SER A 2 -15.21 1.71 -11.18
CA SER A 2 -14.14 2.08 -10.24
C SER A 2 -14.16 1.16 -9.01
N GLN A 3 -13.01 0.59 -8.65
CA GLN A 3 -12.88 -0.32 -7.50
C GLN A 3 -13.20 0.42 -6.20
N GLN A 4 -14.24 0.04 -5.45
CA GLN A 4 -14.59 0.73 -4.21
C GLN A 4 -13.62 0.36 -3.07
N ILE A 5 -13.24 1.36 -2.27
CA ILE A 5 -12.37 1.19 -1.10
C ILE A 5 -13.25 1.06 0.14
N TYR A 6 -12.90 0.10 1.00
CA TYR A 6 -13.57 -0.08 2.29
C TYR A 6 -13.26 1.09 3.22
N THR A 7 -14.30 1.70 3.78
CA THR A 7 -14.20 2.72 4.83
C THR A 7 -14.55 2.10 6.17
N GLY A 8 -13.70 2.31 7.17
CA GLY A 8 -13.82 1.69 8.48
C GLY A 8 -12.47 1.26 9.04
N VAL A 9 -12.52 0.58 10.19
CA VAL A 9 -11.33 0.06 10.87
C VAL A 9 -10.94 -1.28 10.27
N TRP A 10 -9.66 -1.45 9.99
CA TRP A 10 -9.04 -2.70 9.56
C TRP A 10 -7.58 -2.76 10.05
N THR A 11 -6.90 -3.86 9.79
CA THR A 11 -5.50 -4.05 10.19
C THR A 11 -4.67 -4.39 8.98
N ASP A 12 -3.66 -3.57 8.68
CA ASP A 12 -2.60 -3.96 7.76
C ASP A 12 -1.62 -4.90 8.46
N TRP A 13 -1.70 -6.18 8.10
CA TRP A 13 -0.88 -7.21 8.71
C TRP A 13 0.62 -7.11 8.35
N THR A 14 1.01 -6.21 7.43
CA THR A 14 2.42 -5.87 7.17
C THR A 14 3.09 -5.32 8.43
N TYR A 15 2.38 -4.46 9.17
CA TYR A 15 2.87 -3.82 10.38
C TYR A 15 2.41 -4.52 11.68
N GLY A 16 1.71 -5.64 11.54
CA GLY A 16 1.16 -6.41 12.66
C GLY A 16 -0.06 -5.77 13.32
N ARG A 17 -0.57 -6.42 14.37
CA ARG A 17 -1.88 -6.09 14.96
C ARG A 17 -1.99 -4.69 15.54
N VAL A 18 -0.90 -4.16 16.09
CA VAL A 18 -0.90 -2.89 16.83
C VAL A 18 -0.55 -1.72 15.90
N ASN A 19 0.61 -1.77 15.23
CA ASN A 19 1.05 -0.68 14.37
C ASN A 19 0.27 -0.64 13.04
N GLY A 20 -0.26 -1.78 12.59
CA GLY A 20 -1.06 -1.86 11.37
C GLY A 20 -2.53 -1.50 11.54
N ALA A 21 -3.00 -1.28 12.77
CA ALA A 21 -4.39 -0.89 13.03
C ALA A 21 -4.66 0.47 12.39
N THR A 22 -5.51 0.47 11.37
CA THR A 22 -5.77 1.61 10.48
C THR A 22 -7.26 1.86 10.36
N ILE A 23 -7.66 3.13 10.35
CA ILE A 23 -9.02 3.53 9.95
C ILE A 23 -8.94 4.26 8.61
N THR A 24 -9.69 3.76 7.63
CA THR A 24 -9.83 4.39 6.31
C THR A 24 -11.11 5.20 6.26
N LEU A 25 -11.01 6.46 5.88
CA LEU A 25 -12.14 7.39 5.76
C LEU A 25 -12.18 8.01 4.36
N SER A 26 -13.36 8.49 3.96
CA SER A 26 -13.47 9.35 2.78
C SER A 26 -12.63 10.62 2.96
N ALA A 27 -12.20 11.28 1.89
CA ALA A 27 -11.46 12.54 1.99
C ALA A 27 -12.24 13.61 2.79
N ARG A 28 -13.58 13.60 2.69
CA ARG A 28 -14.45 14.51 3.45
C ARG A 28 -14.40 14.22 4.95
N ASP A 29 -14.63 12.96 5.34
CA ASP A 29 -14.67 12.58 6.75
C ASP A 29 -13.27 12.63 7.39
N GLY A 30 -12.25 12.28 6.61
CA GLY A 30 -10.85 12.44 6.99
C GLY A 30 -10.49 13.91 7.25
N ALA A 31 -11.00 14.85 6.44
CA ALA A 31 -10.80 16.28 6.69
C ALA A 31 -11.46 16.75 8.00
N PHE A 32 -12.65 16.24 8.33
CA PHE A 32 -13.28 16.52 9.63
C PHE A 32 -12.47 15.97 10.80
N LEU A 33 -11.96 14.73 10.68
CA LEU A 33 -11.10 14.15 11.71
C LEU A 33 -9.80 14.94 11.90
N LEU A 34 -9.17 15.37 10.80
CA LEU A 34 -7.98 16.23 10.84
C LEU A 34 -8.25 17.56 11.55
N ALA A 35 -9.36 18.23 11.24
CA ALA A 35 -9.76 19.47 11.90
C ALA A 35 -10.03 19.27 13.41
N PHE A 36 -10.68 18.16 13.77
CA PHE A 36 -10.90 17.78 15.16
C PHE A 36 -9.57 17.55 15.90
N VAL A 37 -8.64 16.78 15.31
CA VAL A 37 -7.32 16.50 15.90
C VAL A 37 -6.53 17.80 16.10
N ALA A 38 -6.51 18.70 15.11
CA ALA A 38 -5.84 19.99 15.23
C ALA A 38 -6.44 20.83 16.37
N THR A 39 -7.77 20.87 16.48
CA THR A 39 -8.48 21.59 17.56
C THR A 39 -8.21 20.95 18.93
N LEU A 40 -8.12 19.63 19.00
CA LEU A 40 -7.79 18.94 20.25
C LEU A 40 -6.36 19.28 20.70
N VAL A 41 -5.39 19.31 19.78
CA VAL A 41 -4.00 19.68 20.09
C VAL A 41 -3.93 21.11 20.65
N THR A 42 -4.70 22.07 20.13
CA THR A 42 -4.73 23.44 20.66
C THR A 42 -5.34 23.51 22.06
N VAL A 43 -6.41 22.75 22.34
CA VAL A 43 -7.00 22.63 23.68
C VAL A 43 -6.00 22.00 24.66
N VAL A 44 -5.34 20.91 24.27
CA VAL A 44 -4.32 20.24 25.09
C VAL A 44 -3.15 21.19 25.37
N ALA A 45 -2.68 21.95 24.38
CA ALA A 45 -1.63 22.94 24.55
C ALA A 45 -1.99 24.01 25.59
N ALA A 46 -3.23 24.52 25.54
CA ALA A 46 -3.71 25.52 26.50
C ALA A 46 -3.84 24.94 27.92
N ARG A 47 -4.31 23.70 28.06
CA ARG A 47 -4.45 23.03 29.37
C ARG A 47 -3.10 22.63 29.95
N LEU A 48 -2.17 22.16 29.13
CA LEU A 48 -0.80 21.89 29.57
C LEU A 48 -0.10 23.17 30.01
N TRP A 49 -0.34 24.30 29.35
CA TRP A 49 0.22 25.59 29.79
C TRP A 49 -0.25 25.97 31.21
N ARG A 50 -1.52 25.72 31.54
CA ARG A 50 -2.03 25.93 32.91
C ARG A 50 -1.29 25.08 33.94
N ILE A 51 -1.02 23.81 33.62
CA ILE A 51 -0.24 22.91 34.47
C ILE A 51 1.19 23.43 34.64
N VAL A 52 1.86 23.82 33.55
CA VAL A 52 3.22 24.38 33.58
C VAL A 52 3.25 25.67 34.39
N GLY A 53 2.30 26.58 34.20
CA GLY A 53 2.18 27.83 34.96
C GLY A 53 2.03 27.57 36.46
N PHE A 54 1.18 26.61 36.84
CA PHE A 54 1.03 26.17 38.24
C PHE A 54 2.33 25.62 38.81
N ILE A 55 2.96 24.66 38.13
CA ILE A 55 4.21 24.02 38.60
C ILE A 55 5.32 25.07 38.75
N CYS A 56 5.49 25.94 37.76
CA CYS A 56 6.49 27.01 37.80
C CYS A 56 6.24 28.00 38.93
N HIS A 57 4.98 28.42 39.14
CA HIS A 57 4.62 29.27 40.28
C HIS A 57 4.98 28.58 41.61
N GLN A 58 4.53 27.34 41.81
CA GLN A 58 4.77 26.57 43.04
C GLN A 58 6.26 26.28 43.26
N ALA A 59 7.03 26.02 42.22
CA ALA A 59 8.47 25.80 42.33
C ALA A 59 9.20 27.06 42.80
N LEU A 60 8.79 28.24 42.30
CA LEU A 60 9.42 29.53 42.58
C LEU A 60 8.86 30.25 43.80
N ALA A 61 7.68 29.86 44.27
CA ALA A 61 7.05 30.42 45.46
C ALA A 61 7.90 30.14 46.71
N SER A 62 8.41 31.18 47.36
CA SER A 62 9.33 31.09 48.51
C SER A 62 9.03 32.14 49.57
N GLY A 63 8.91 31.75 50.85
CA GLY A 63 8.61 32.70 51.94
C GLY A 63 9.59 33.89 52.04
N GLY A 64 9.20 34.94 52.75
CA GLY A 64 10.07 36.11 53.01
C GLY A 64 9.80 37.34 52.13
N LYS A 65 10.66 38.35 52.26
CA LYS A 65 10.62 39.61 51.51
C LYS A 65 11.27 39.43 50.14
N HIS A 66 10.59 39.87 49.10
CA HIS A 66 11.05 39.81 47.70
C HIS A 66 10.81 41.16 47.02
N ASP A 67 11.45 41.37 45.87
CA ASP A 67 11.29 42.59 45.06
C ASP A 67 10.00 42.59 44.23
N GLY A 68 9.62 43.76 43.70
CA GLY A 68 8.41 43.90 42.88
C GLY A 68 8.44 43.04 41.60
N LEU A 69 9.63 42.83 41.04
CA LEU A 69 9.85 41.97 39.88
C LEU A 69 9.44 40.52 40.16
N TYR A 70 9.80 40.00 41.34
CA TYR A 70 9.39 38.66 41.77
C TYR A 70 7.86 38.52 41.84
N TYR A 71 7.17 39.46 42.49
CA TYR A 71 5.72 39.39 42.65
C TYR A 71 4.98 39.53 41.32
N GLN A 72 5.40 40.45 40.45
CA GLN A 72 4.84 40.57 39.11
C GLN A 72 5.01 39.28 38.29
N ARG A 73 6.15 38.59 38.41
CA ARG A 73 6.34 37.30 37.74
C ARG A 73 5.36 36.24 38.24
N GLN A 74 5.13 36.15 39.55
CA GLN A 74 4.17 35.21 40.13
C GLN A 74 2.72 35.52 39.68
N LEU A 75 2.36 36.80 39.65
CA LEU A 75 1.09 37.30 39.12
C LEU A 75 0.88 36.90 37.64
N ILE A 76 1.91 37.06 36.79
CA ILE A 76 1.85 36.65 35.38
C ILE A 76 1.63 35.14 35.27
N LEU A 77 2.39 34.33 36.03
CA LEU A 77 2.28 32.86 36.00
C LEU A 77 0.92 32.33 36.47
N ARG A 78 0.29 32.96 37.47
CA ARG A 78 -1.04 32.57 37.98
C ARG A 78 -2.16 32.96 37.03
N ASN A 79 -2.11 34.18 36.50
CA ASN A 79 -3.30 34.80 35.89
C ASN A 79 -3.30 34.82 34.38
N THR A 80 -2.18 34.48 33.72
CA THR A 80 -2.09 34.59 32.27
C THR A 80 -2.40 33.24 31.59
N PRO A 81 -3.58 33.08 30.97
CA PRO A 81 -4.03 31.78 30.46
C PRO A 81 -3.35 31.35 29.17
N THR A 82 -2.78 32.28 28.40
CA THR A 82 -2.16 31.95 27.11
C THR A 82 -0.65 32.16 27.16
N PRO A 83 0.15 31.23 26.62
CA PRO A 83 1.61 31.32 26.65
C PRO A 83 2.14 32.54 25.88
N MET A 84 1.49 32.91 24.77
CA MET A 84 1.87 34.08 23.98
C MET A 84 1.70 35.39 24.74
N SER A 85 0.58 35.57 25.46
CA SER A 85 0.38 36.77 26.28
C SER A 85 1.33 36.79 27.47
N ALA A 86 1.62 35.65 28.09
CA ALA A 86 2.60 35.55 29.17
C ALA A 86 4.01 35.92 28.69
N ALA A 87 4.43 35.42 27.52
CA ALA A 87 5.72 35.76 26.92
C ALA A 87 5.82 37.27 26.64
N TRP A 88 4.76 37.87 26.10
CA TRP A 88 4.70 39.31 25.86
C TRP A 88 4.82 40.12 27.17
N LEU A 89 4.11 39.71 28.22
CA LEU A 89 4.22 40.34 29.54
C LEU A 89 5.63 40.19 30.13
N PHE A 90 6.30 39.06 29.94
CA PHE A 90 7.70 38.89 30.37
C PHE A 90 8.69 39.75 29.57
N LEU A 91 8.45 39.99 28.28
CA LEU A 91 9.24 40.94 27.48
C LEU A 91 9.04 42.38 27.97
N GLN A 92 7.80 42.79 28.22
CA GLN A 92 7.50 44.10 28.81
C GLN A 92 8.14 44.25 30.19
N GLN A 93 8.07 43.18 31.00
CA GLN A 93 8.72 43.14 32.30
C GLN A 93 10.24 43.30 32.17
N ALA A 94 10.88 42.64 31.20
CA ALA A 94 12.30 42.82 30.91
C ALA A 94 12.63 44.28 30.57
N TRP A 95 11.80 44.92 29.74
CA TRP A 95 11.99 46.31 29.32
C TRP A 95 11.83 47.31 30.47
N HIS A 96 10.76 47.21 31.25
CA HIS A 96 10.48 48.19 32.31
C HIS A 96 11.43 48.06 33.50
N TRP A 97 11.92 46.85 33.81
CA TRP A 97 12.80 46.61 34.94
C TRP A 97 14.30 46.67 34.60
N GLN A 98 14.66 46.93 33.34
CA GLN A 98 16.06 46.88 32.85
C GLN A 98 17.02 47.80 33.61
N ARG A 99 16.53 48.93 34.15
CA ARG A 99 17.33 49.91 34.91
C ARG A 99 17.02 49.95 36.42
N ILE A 100 16.10 49.10 36.89
CA ILE A 100 15.56 49.19 38.27
C ILE A 100 15.97 47.97 39.10
N ALA A 101 15.77 46.76 38.56
CA ALA A 101 16.05 45.53 39.30
C ALA A 101 17.36 44.89 38.86
N ASP A 102 18.11 44.36 39.83
CA ASP A 102 19.35 43.63 39.58
C ASP A 102 19.11 42.40 38.71
N ARG A 103 19.93 42.29 37.65
CA ARG A 103 19.91 41.17 36.69
C ARG A 103 18.50 40.91 36.14
N SER A 104 17.69 41.97 35.97
CA SER A 104 16.30 41.89 35.51
C SER A 104 16.16 41.10 34.22
N LEU A 105 17.01 41.37 33.22
CA LEU A 105 17.04 40.63 31.95
C LEU A 105 17.26 39.11 32.17
N LEU A 106 18.22 38.72 33.01
CA LEU A 106 18.50 37.30 33.29
C LEU A 106 17.33 36.62 34.01
N ARG A 107 16.52 37.38 34.75
CA ARG A 107 15.39 36.87 35.54
C ARG A 107 14.06 36.80 34.78
N THR A 108 13.93 37.48 33.64
CA THR A 108 12.69 37.59 32.85
C THR A 108 12.82 37.01 31.45
N LEU A 109 13.94 37.24 30.76
CA LEU A 109 14.12 36.83 29.37
C LEU A 109 14.01 35.30 29.16
N PRO A 110 14.51 34.43 30.08
CA PRO A 110 14.29 32.99 29.95
C PRO A 110 12.81 32.58 29.94
N TRP A 111 11.93 33.32 30.64
CA TRP A 111 10.49 33.05 30.66
C TRP A 111 9.80 33.50 29.37
N ALA A 112 10.21 34.65 28.83
CA ALA A 112 9.75 35.11 27.53
C ALA A 112 10.14 34.13 26.41
N VAL A 113 11.42 33.72 26.39
CA VAL A 113 11.93 32.73 25.43
C VAL A 113 11.22 31.39 25.61
N GLY A 114 11.07 30.91 26.85
CA GLY A 114 10.35 29.66 27.14
C GLY A 114 8.90 29.68 26.67
N GLY A 115 8.18 30.78 26.87
CA GLY A 115 6.80 30.94 26.38
C GLY A 115 6.72 30.97 24.84
N LEU A 116 7.64 31.67 24.17
CA LEU A 116 7.70 31.69 22.70
C LEU A 116 8.07 30.32 22.12
N LEU A 117 9.02 29.62 22.72
CA LEU A 117 9.38 28.25 22.35
C LEU A 117 8.21 27.29 22.53
N TYR A 118 7.45 27.43 23.62
CA TYR A 118 6.24 26.65 23.85
C TYR A 118 5.19 26.86 22.76
N VAL A 119 4.93 28.13 22.41
CA VAL A 119 4.02 28.48 21.30
C VAL A 119 4.51 27.88 19.99
N GLY A 120 5.79 28.04 19.66
CA GLY A 120 6.38 27.49 18.44
C GLY A 120 6.27 25.97 18.37
N LEU A 121 6.56 25.28 19.48
CA LEU A 121 6.49 23.82 19.57
C LEU A 121 5.06 23.30 19.37
N PHE A 122 4.06 23.92 20.01
CA PHE A 122 2.67 23.49 19.86
C PHE A 122 2.02 23.93 18.54
N ALA A 123 2.44 25.06 17.97
CA ALA A 123 2.06 25.44 16.62
C ALA A 123 2.60 24.42 15.60
N ALA A 124 3.87 24.02 15.73
CA ALA A 124 4.44 22.95 14.94
C ALA A 124 3.67 21.62 15.16
N ALA A 125 3.42 21.22 16.41
CA ALA A 125 2.67 20.00 16.71
C ALA A 125 1.25 20.00 16.09
N ALA A 126 0.55 21.15 16.09
CA ALA A 126 -0.75 21.27 15.45
C ALA A 126 -0.67 21.13 13.92
N ILE A 127 0.34 21.71 13.26
CA ILE A 127 0.56 21.56 11.82
C ILE A 127 0.92 20.10 11.48
N PHE A 128 1.86 19.51 12.22
CA PHE A 128 2.29 18.13 12.03
C PHE A 128 1.23 17.10 12.43
N SER A 129 0.18 17.49 13.15
CA SER A 129 -0.94 16.59 13.45
C SER A 129 -1.63 16.05 12.17
N SER A 130 -1.54 16.78 11.06
CA SER A 130 -1.98 16.31 9.74
C SER A 130 -1.22 15.09 9.22
N ARG A 131 0.03 14.91 9.64
CA ARG A 131 0.89 13.77 9.30
C ARG A 131 0.50 12.49 10.04
N ILE A 132 -0.50 12.52 10.93
CA ILE A 132 -1.03 11.31 11.55
C ILE A 132 -1.65 10.36 10.51
N SER A 133 -2.03 10.89 9.35
CA SER A 133 -2.42 10.10 8.18
C SER A 133 -1.23 9.43 7.50
N ASP A 134 -0.09 10.11 7.40
CA ASP A 134 1.14 9.56 6.81
C ASP A 134 1.77 8.44 7.64
N ALA A 135 1.50 8.44 8.96
CA ALA A 135 1.90 7.35 9.85
C ALA A 135 1.07 6.07 9.64
N ALA A 136 0.00 6.13 8.85
CA ALA A 136 -0.80 4.98 8.48
C ALA A 136 -0.22 4.27 7.25
N THR A 137 -0.73 3.09 6.95
CA THR A 137 -0.34 2.32 5.77
C THR A 137 -0.66 3.04 4.46
N GLU A 138 0.19 2.85 3.43
CA GLU A 138 -0.09 3.24 2.05
C GLU A 138 -1.11 2.32 1.35
N PHE A 139 -1.42 1.16 1.94
CA PHE A 139 -2.39 0.24 1.37
C PHE A 139 -3.82 0.64 1.74
N ARG A 140 -4.76 0.31 0.87
CA ARG A 140 -6.20 0.46 1.10
C ARG A 140 -6.82 -0.92 0.97
N LEU A 141 -7.80 -1.19 1.83
CA LEU A 141 -8.58 -2.42 1.75
C LEU A 141 -9.70 -2.24 0.71
N LEU A 142 -9.84 -3.18 -0.22
CA LEU A 142 -10.93 -3.15 -1.19
C LEU A 142 -12.26 -3.50 -0.51
N ALA A 143 -13.33 -2.79 -0.88
CA ALA A 143 -14.68 -3.13 -0.47
C ALA A 143 -15.19 -4.33 -1.29
N PRO A 144 -15.82 -5.33 -0.65
CA PRO A 144 -16.37 -6.49 -1.34
C PRO A 144 -17.68 -6.12 -2.04
N THR A 145 -17.59 -5.68 -3.30
CA THR A 145 -18.77 -5.34 -4.11
C THR A 145 -19.36 -6.57 -4.81
N SER A 146 -18.50 -7.49 -5.23
CA SER A 146 -18.85 -8.63 -6.08
C SER A 146 -17.99 -9.83 -5.69
N CYS A 147 -17.94 -10.13 -4.39
CA CYS A 147 -17.01 -11.14 -3.91
C CYS A 147 -17.38 -12.56 -4.38
N GLY A 148 -16.40 -13.26 -4.93
CA GLY A 148 -16.52 -14.63 -5.40
C GLY A 148 -15.68 -14.89 -6.64
N LEU A 149 -15.78 -16.10 -7.18
CA LEU A 149 -15.19 -16.48 -8.44
C LEU A 149 -16.17 -16.16 -9.56
N PHE A 150 -15.80 -15.23 -10.44
CA PHE A 150 -16.62 -14.91 -11.60
C PHE A 150 -16.49 -16.01 -12.67
N VAL A 151 -17.62 -16.61 -13.03
CA VAL A 151 -17.74 -17.63 -14.08
C VAL A 151 -18.56 -17.05 -15.24
N PRO A 152 -17.98 -16.91 -16.44
CA PRO A 152 -18.71 -16.48 -17.63
C PRO A 152 -19.88 -17.41 -17.96
N SER A 153 -20.97 -16.86 -18.51
CA SER A 153 -22.20 -17.62 -18.77
C SER A 153 -22.10 -18.58 -19.96
N ASP A 154 -21.25 -18.24 -20.93
CA ASP A 154 -21.08 -18.97 -22.19
C ASP A 154 -19.69 -18.73 -22.78
N ARG A 155 -19.42 -19.35 -23.93
CA ARG A 155 -18.14 -19.29 -24.64
C ARG A 155 -17.79 -17.86 -25.07
N ASP A 156 -18.78 -17.07 -25.51
CA ASP A 156 -18.55 -15.71 -26.00
C ASP A 156 -18.16 -14.80 -24.84
N ALA A 157 -18.88 -14.89 -23.72
CA ALA A 157 -18.55 -14.15 -22.49
C ALA A 157 -17.17 -14.55 -21.94
N PHE A 158 -16.81 -15.83 -22.02
CA PHE A 158 -15.47 -16.29 -21.64
C PHE A 158 -14.39 -15.67 -22.52
N GLN A 159 -14.57 -15.71 -23.84
CA GLN A 159 -13.60 -15.18 -24.79
C GLN A 159 -13.48 -13.65 -24.68
N GLU A 160 -14.59 -12.93 -24.51
CA GLU A 160 -14.59 -11.47 -24.29
C GLU A 160 -13.80 -11.11 -23.04
N LYS A 161 -14.10 -11.77 -21.91
CA LYS A 161 -13.38 -11.54 -20.65
C LYS A 161 -11.90 -11.87 -20.77
N ALA A 162 -11.56 -13.04 -21.31
CA ALA A 162 -10.18 -13.49 -21.43
C ALA A 162 -9.38 -12.55 -22.33
N THR A 163 -9.95 -12.11 -23.45
CA THR A 163 -9.32 -11.13 -24.37
C THR A 163 -9.02 -9.81 -23.65
N TYR A 164 -10.00 -9.28 -22.92
CA TYR A 164 -9.83 -8.05 -22.16
C TYR A 164 -8.74 -8.20 -21.08
N ASP A 165 -8.83 -9.23 -20.23
CA ASP A 165 -7.87 -9.48 -19.15
C ASP A 165 -6.44 -9.64 -19.68
N ASN A 166 -6.27 -10.39 -20.77
CA ASN A 166 -4.97 -10.62 -21.40
C ASN A 166 -4.38 -9.36 -22.00
N SER A 167 -5.21 -8.54 -22.65
CA SER A 167 -4.80 -7.25 -23.19
C SER A 167 -4.38 -6.29 -22.07
N ALA A 168 -5.21 -6.16 -21.02
CA ALA A 168 -4.92 -5.33 -19.87
C ALA A 168 -3.63 -5.77 -19.15
N ALA A 169 -3.43 -7.07 -18.95
CA ALA A 169 -2.22 -7.61 -18.33
C ALA A 169 -0.96 -7.33 -19.17
N SER A 170 -1.05 -7.43 -20.51
CA SER A 170 0.07 -7.09 -21.39
C SER A 170 0.39 -5.60 -21.43
N VAL A 171 -0.63 -4.74 -21.37
CA VAL A 171 -0.43 -3.28 -21.31
C VAL A 171 0.23 -2.93 -19.98
N TYR A 172 -0.27 -3.50 -18.87
CA TYR A 172 0.31 -3.29 -17.55
C TYR A 172 1.76 -3.77 -17.50
N SER A 173 2.07 -4.98 -18.00
CA SER A 173 3.43 -5.50 -17.96
C SER A 173 4.40 -4.60 -18.73
N ARG A 174 4.03 -4.09 -19.91
CA ARG A 174 4.87 -3.16 -20.67
C ARG A 174 5.07 -1.81 -19.99
N GLN A 175 4.05 -1.30 -19.30
CA GLN A 175 4.13 0.00 -18.63
C GLN A 175 4.81 -0.05 -17.25
N CYS A 176 4.85 -1.23 -16.62
CA CYS A 176 5.17 -1.36 -15.21
C CYS A 176 6.20 -2.43 -14.87
N TYR A 177 6.53 -3.37 -15.73
CA TYR A 177 7.63 -4.31 -15.47
C TYR A 177 8.95 -3.71 -15.99
N GLY A 178 10.06 -4.01 -15.31
CA GLY A 178 11.36 -3.41 -15.60
C GLY A 178 11.45 -1.92 -15.21
N ASN A 179 12.17 -1.15 -16.01
CA ASN A 179 12.46 0.27 -15.75
C ASN A 179 11.31 1.22 -16.09
N ALA A 180 10.17 0.71 -16.57
CA ALA A 180 9.03 1.52 -16.97
C ALA A 180 8.28 2.11 -15.74
N ALA A 181 7.76 3.33 -15.86
CA ALA A 181 7.09 4.06 -14.78
C ALA A 181 5.78 4.70 -15.27
N GLY A 182 4.85 3.86 -15.75
CA GLY A 182 3.52 4.31 -16.12
C GLY A 182 2.66 4.76 -14.92
N PRO A 183 1.62 5.59 -15.15
CA PRO A 183 0.73 6.07 -14.08
C PRO A 183 -0.10 4.94 -13.44
N ALA A 184 -0.31 3.82 -14.15
CA ALA A 184 -1.07 2.67 -13.67
C ALA A 184 -0.29 1.76 -12.68
N CYS A 185 1.03 1.95 -12.53
CA CYS A 185 1.89 1.02 -11.79
C CYS A 185 1.72 1.04 -10.27
N GLY A 186 0.99 2.04 -9.74
CA GLY A 186 0.68 2.18 -8.33
C GLY A 186 -0.65 1.56 -7.91
N ILE A 187 -1.28 0.71 -8.74
CA ILE A 187 -2.60 0.14 -8.46
C ILE A 187 -2.50 -1.20 -7.72
N LEU A 188 -1.57 -2.05 -8.15
CA LEU A 188 -1.37 -3.39 -7.59
C LEU A 188 -0.53 -3.35 -6.29
N PRO A 189 -0.59 -4.40 -5.44
CA PRO A 189 0.17 -4.46 -4.19
C PRO A 189 1.67 -4.25 -4.38
N VAL A 190 2.23 -4.88 -5.41
CA VAL A 190 3.59 -4.63 -5.90
C VAL A 190 3.54 -4.26 -7.37
N LYS A 191 4.42 -3.35 -7.78
CA LYS A 191 4.54 -2.87 -9.17
C LYS A 191 4.75 -4.03 -10.16
N SER A 192 5.66 -4.93 -9.83
CA SER A 192 6.00 -6.12 -10.62
C SER A 192 6.41 -7.28 -9.71
N ILE A 193 6.04 -8.50 -10.08
CA ILE A 193 6.59 -9.71 -9.46
C ILE A 193 7.99 -9.94 -10.02
N GLN A 194 8.98 -10.06 -9.13
CA GLN A 194 10.36 -10.30 -9.53
C GLN A 194 10.58 -11.77 -9.92
N TYR A 195 11.38 -11.97 -10.96
CA TYR A 195 11.75 -13.28 -11.45
C TYR A 195 13.14 -13.21 -12.09
N THR A 196 13.82 -14.35 -12.10
CA THR A 196 15.10 -14.52 -12.76
C THR A 196 14.92 -15.33 -14.03
N ASN A 197 15.78 -15.09 -15.01
CA ASN A 197 15.83 -15.89 -16.22
C ASN A 197 17.27 -16.29 -16.55
N TYR A 198 17.42 -17.48 -17.14
CA TYR A 198 18.72 -18.02 -17.52
C TYR A 198 18.58 -19.10 -18.60
N SER A 199 19.70 -19.50 -19.21
CA SER A 199 19.71 -20.57 -20.22
C SER A 199 19.97 -21.92 -19.56
N VAL A 200 19.28 -22.96 -20.02
CA VAL A 200 19.40 -24.35 -19.55
C VAL A 200 19.37 -25.33 -20.73
N ASP A 201 19.80 -26.57 -20.48
CA ASP A 201 19.64 -27.64 -21.48
C ASP A 201 18.16 -27.92 -21.76
N CYS A 202 17.89 -28.47 -22.94
CA CYS A 202 16.52 -28.79 -23.33
C CYS A 202 15.91 -29.86 -22.41
N PRO A 203 14.73 -29.62 -21.80
CA PRO A 203 14.11 -30.61 -20.91
C PRO A 203 13.43 -31.76 -21.68
N PHE A 204 13.16 -31.58 -22.97
CA PHE A 204 12.52 -32.57 -23.84
C PHE A 204 13.53 -33.57 -24.40
N ARG A 205 13.04 -34.56 -25.14
CA ARG A 205 13.92 -35.56 -25.80
C ARG A 205 14.86 -34.85 -26.79
N SER A 206 16.12 -35.31 -26.86
CA SER A 206 17.17 -34.61 -27.63
C SER A 206 16.90 -34.50 -29.13
N ASP A 207 16.04 -35.35 -29.68
CA ASP A 207 15.69 -35.38 -31.10
C ASP A 207 14.62 -34.35 -31.50
N ILE A 208 13.92 -33.71 -30.57
CA ILE A 208 12.91 -32.68 -30.89
C ILE A 208 13.41 -31.25 -30.66
N CYS A 209 14.43 -31.08 -29.82
CA CYS A 209 14.97 -29.77 -29.48
C CYS A 209 15.90 -29.26 -30.58
N MET A 210 15.82 -27.98 -30.87
CA MET A 210 16.85 -27.33 -31.68
C MET A 210 18.19 -27.30 -30.93
N ALA A 211 19.31 -27.21 -31.65
CA ALA A 211 20.66 -27.13 -31.09
C ALA A 211 20.97 -25.76 -30.44
N VAL A 212 20.05 -25.27 -29.61
CA VAL A 212 20.12 -24.04 -28.84
C VAL A 212 19.62 -24.29 -27.42
N ASN A 213 20.16 -23.54 -26.45
CA ASN A 213 19.74 -23.68 -25.06
C ASN A 213 18.29 -23.23 -24.88
N SER A 214 17.59 -23.94 -24.02
CA SER A 214 16.27 -23.57 -23.53
C SER A 214 16.35 -22.39 -22.58
N PHE A 215 15.22 -21.73 -22.38
CA PHE A 215 15.11 -20.52 -21.60
C PHE A 215 14.15 -20.72 -20.45
N ILE A 216 14.65 -20.55 -19.22
CA ILE A 216 13.85 -20.69 -18.01
C ILE A 216 13.57 -19.33 -17.40
N MET A 217 12.33 -19.15 -16.92
CA MET A 217 11.88 -18.00 -16.15
C MET A 217 11.31 -18.53 -14.84
N GLU A 218 11.89 -18.09 -13.73
CA GLU A 218 11.54 -18.57 -12.40
C GLU A 218 11.28 -17.40 -11.46
N THR A 219 10.11 -17.38 -10.83
CA THR A 219 9.78 -16.35 -9.83
C THR A 219 10.56 -16.59 -8.56
N GLU A 220 10.81 -15.51 -7.82
CA GLU A 220 11.08 -15.64 -6.39
C GLU A 220 9.87 -16.25 -5.66
N MET A 221 10.02 -16.53 -4.37
CA MET A 221 8.90 -17.00 -3.56
C MET A 221 7.86 -15.89 -3.37
N ILE A 222 6.71 -16.07 -4.01
CA ILE A 222 5.59 -15.13 -4.00
C ILE A 222 4.78 -15.31 -2.71
N ASP A 223 4.94 -14.39 -1.77
CA ASP A 223 4.04 -14.26 -0.61
C ASP A 223 2.65 -13.75 -1.04
N SER A 224 1.61 -14.53 -0.72
CA SER A 224 0.18 -14.17 -0.87
C SER A 224 -0.20 -12.79 -0.32
N HIS A 225 0.44 -12.35 0.75
CA HIS A 225 0.18 -11.06 1.39
C HIS A 225 0.89 -9.91 0.68
N ILE A 226 2.21 -10.04 0.50
CA ILE A 226 3.06 -8.94 0.02
C ILE A 226 2.83 -8.71 -1.48
N HIS A 227 2.90 -9.76 -2.29
CA HIS A 227 2.91 -9.63 -3.75
C HIS A 227 1.51 -9.66 -4.35
N LEU A 228 0.59 -10.39 -3.72
CA LEU A 228 -0.77 -10.63 -4.20
C LEU A 228 -1.85 -9.86 -3.42
N GLY A 229 -1.48 -9.24 -2.29
CA GLY A 229 -2.36 -8.36 -1.53
C GLY A 229 -3.39 -9.06 -0.65
N ILE A 230 -3.27 -10.36 -0.39
CA ILE A 230 -4.15 -11.06 0.57
C ILE A 230 -3.74 -10.67 2.00
N ASN A 231 -4.43 -9.70 2.57
CA ASN A 231 -4.23 -9.16 3.91
C ASN A 231 -4.40 -10.24 5.00
N ALA A 232 -3.30 -10.83 5.46
CA ALA A 232 -3.32 -11.93 6.41
C ALA A 232 -2.12 -11.86 7.38
N PRO A 233 -2.30 -12.26 8.65
CA PRO A 233 -1.19 -12.44 9.58
C PRO A 233 -0.26 -13.55 9.08
N LYS A 234 1.02 -13.54 9.50
CA LYS A 234 2.06 -14.48 9.01
C LYS A 234 1.64 -15.95 9.01
N GLN A 235 0.89 -16.37 10.03
CA GLN A 235 0.40 -17.74 10.20
C GLN A 235 -0.64 -18.19 9.16
N ASP A 236 -1.30 -17.24 8.48
CA ASP A 236 -2.36 -17.51 7.51
C ASP A 236 -1.92 -17.25 6.06
N ARG A 237 -0.64 -16.92 5.85
CA ARG A 237 -0.07 -16.67 4.52
C ARG A 237 0.33 -17.97 3.85
N THR A 238 0.30 -17.95 2.52
CA THR A 238 0.79 -19.04 1.67
C THR A 238 1.84 -18.49 0.71
N TYR A 239 2.87 -19.27 0.43
CA TYR A 239 3.88 -18.93 -0.57
C TYR A 239 3.67 -19.74 -1.85
N TYR A 240 3.95 -19.12 -2.99
CA TYR A 240 3.80 -19.72 -4.31
C TYR A 240 5.05 -19.45 -5.16
N GLN A 241 5.38 -20.38 -6.05
CA GLN A 241 6.48 -20.23 -7.00
C GLN A 241 6.07 -20.77 -8.36
N ARG A 242 6.45 -20.06 -9.42
CA ARG A 242 6.28 -20.49 -10.82
C ARG A 242 7.63 -20.64 -11.49
N GLN A 243 7.75 -21.70 -12.28
CA GLN A 243 8.87 -21.95 -13.16
C GLN A 243 8.34 -22.33 -14.55
N THR A 244 8.78 -21.63 -15.59
CA THR A 244 8.41 -21.89 -16.97
C THR A 244 9.67 -22.08 -17.80
N THR A 245 9.80 -23.23 -18.47
CA THR A 245 10.95 -23.54 -19.34
C THR A 245 10.49 -23.64 -20.78
N CYS A 246 11.06 -22.86 -21.68
CA CYS A 246 10.70 -22.82 -23.10
C CYS A 246 11.88 -23.24 -24.00
N SER A 247 11.56 -24.00 -25.05
CA SER A 247 12.53 -24.56 -25.99
C SER A 247 12.03 -24.43 -27.43
N PRO A 248 12.80 -23.80 -28.34
CA PRO A 248 12.56 -23.89 -29.77
C PRO A 248 12.71 -25.33 -30.25
N LEU A 249 11.82 -25.77 -31.13
CA LEU A 249 11.80 -27.14 -31.66
C LEU A 249 12.30 -27.19 -33.10
N ILE A 250 12.83 -28.34 -33.53
CA ILE A 250 13.22 -28.57 -34.92
C ILE A 250 12.00 -28.78 -35.81
N THR A 251 12.11 -28.45 -37.09
CA THR A 251 11.07 -28.67 -38.11
C THR A 251 11.57 -29.59 -39.22
N ASP A 252 12.24 -30.67 -38.83
CA ASP A 252 12.85 -31.62 -39.75
C ASP A 252 11.88 -32.78 -40.08
N SER A 253 12.26 -33.64 -41.03
CA SER A 253 11.40 -34.71 -41.59
C SER A 253 10.71 -35.64 -40.59
N GLY A 254 11.16 -35.73 -39.33
CA GLY A 254 10.50 -36.50 -38.28
C GLY A 254 9.29 -35.79 -37.63
N PHE A 255 9.19 -34.46 -37.77
CA PHE A 255 8.16 -33.63 -37.13
C PHE A 255 7.33 -32.81 -38.13
N ILE A 256 7.66 -32.90 -39.42
CA ILE A 256 6.84 -32.34 -40.50
C ILE A 256 6.58 -33.39 -41.59
N GLN A 257 5.41 -33.31 -42.22
CA GLN A 257 5.07 -34.15 -43.36
C GLN A 257 4.39 -33.30 -44.45
N TYR A 258 4.96 -33.32 -45.66
CA TYR A 258 4.30 -32.73 -46.83
C TYR A 258 3.13 -33.60 -47.27
N VAL A 259 1.99 -32.96 -47.53
CA VAL A 259 0.77 -33.62 -48.00
C VAL A 259 0.82 -33.76 -49.51
N ASN A 260 0.59 -34.98 -50.01
CA ASN A 260 0.66 -35.34 -51.43
C ASN A 260 -0.47 -36.30 -51.83
N GLY A 261 -0.72 -36.45 -53.13
CA GLY A 261 -1.61 -37.45 -53.71
C GLY A 261 -3.09 -37.24 -53.39
N ASP A 262 -3.78 -38.30 -53.00
CA ASP A 262 -5.23 -38.29 -52.71
C ASP A 262 -5.58 -37.30 -51.60
N GLU A 263 -4.73 -37.19 -50.58
CA GLU A 263 -4.96 -36.28 -49.47
C GLU A 263 -4.84 -34.81 -49.90
N ALA A 264 -3.82 -34.47 -50.70
CA ALA A 264 -3.67 -33.12 -51.25
C ALA A 264 -4.90 -32.75 -52.10
N ARG A 265 -5.37 -33.67 -52.95
CA ARG A 265 -6.58 -33.50 -53.75
C ARG A 265 -7.83 -33.34 -52.91
N ALA A 266 -7.99 -34.11 -51.83
CA ALA A 266 -9.11 -34.00 -50.91
C ALA A 266 -9.15 -32.64 -50.20
N LEU A 267 -7.99 -32.06 -49.89
CA LEU A 267 -7.86 -30.72 -49.32
C LEU A 267 -7.98 -29.60 -50.38
N GLY A 268 -8.04 -29.93 -51.66
CA GLY A 268 -8.15 -28.97 -52.77
C GLY A 268 -6.83 -28.28 -53.14
N TRP A 269 -5.69 -28.90 -52.83
CA TRP A 269 -4.35 -28.33 -53.07
C TRP A 269 -3.49 -29.25 -53.94
N ASN A 270 -2.45 -28.67 -54.55
CA ASN A 270 -1.41 -29.44 -55.21
C ASN A 270 -0.50 -30.13 -54.18
N ASP A 271 0.20 -31.16 -54.64
CA ASP A 271 1.23 -31.85 -53.89
C ASP A 271 2.27 -30.87 -53.32
N SER A 272 2.70 -31.13 -52.08
CA SER A 272 3.73 -30.38 -51.36
C SER A 272 3.41 -28.89 -51.08
N VAL A 273 2.15 -28.47 -51.23
CA VAL A 273 1.67 -27.14 -50.82
C VAL A 273 1.34 -27.08 -49.33
N THR A 274 0.84 -28.19 -48.78
CA THR A 274 0.42 -28.25 -47.37
C THR A 274 1.40 -29.05 -46.55
N ILE A 275 1.73 -28.56 -45.36
CA ILE A 275 2.64 -29.17 -44.39
C ILE A 275 1.86 -29.52 -43.12
N LYS A 276 1.90 -30.80 -42.73
CA LYS A 276 1.48 -31.28 -41.41
C LYS A 276 2.61 -31.11 -40.42
N TYR A 277 2.32 -30.52 -39.27
CA TYR A 277 3.22 -30.47 -38.12
C TYR A 277 2.82 -31.54 -37.11
N LEU A 278 3.77 -32.40 -36.72
CA LEU A 278 3.55 -33.66 -35.99
C LEU A 278 4.03 -33.59 -34.53
N TYR A 279 3.75 -32.50 -33.83
CA TYR A 279 4.11 -32.35 -32.39
C TYR A 279 3.13 -33.03 -31.43
N GLY A 280 2.11 -33.72 -31.96
CA GLY A 280 1.06 -34.37 -31.19
C GLY A 280 -0.22 -34.54 -31.99
N ALA A 281 -1.15 -35.34 -31.46
CA ALA A 281 -2.47 -35.53 -32.07
C ALA A 281 -3.45 -34.43 -31.59
N LEU A 282 -4.34 -33.97 -32.46
CA LEU A 282 -5.38 -33.01 -32.12
C LEU A 282 -6.77 -33.62 -32.38
N GLY A 283 -7.48 -33.97 -31.31
CA GLY A 283 -8.77 -34.66 -31.43
C GLY A 283 -8.63 -36.02 -32.14
N SER A 284 -9.30 -36.18 -33.29
CA SER A 284 -9.19 -37.35 -34.17
C SER A 284 -7.99 -37.30 -35.12
N GLU A 285 -7.36 -36.13 -35.27
CA GLU A 285 -6.28 -35.94 -36.23
C GLU A 285 -4.95 -36.41 -35.65
N ASN A 286 -4.15 -37.08 -36.48
CA ASN A 286 -2.82 -37.56 -36.11
C ASN A 286 -1.72 -36.50 -36.27
N TYR A 287 -2.09 -35.23 -36.49
CA TYR A 287 -1.19 -34.09 -36.61
C TYR A 287 -1.66 -32.95 -35.71
N THR A 288 -0.73 -32.05 -35.36
CA THR A 288 -1.01 -30.88 -34.52
C THR A 288 -1.61 -29.74 -35.32
N TYR A 289 -1.04 -29.44 -36.49
CA TYR A 289 -1.42 -28.29 -37.30
C TYR A 289 -1.14 -28.51 -38.78
N LEU A 290 -1.97 -27.90 -39.65
CA LEU A 290 -1.76 -27.84 -41.09
C LEU A 290 -1.41 -26.41 -41.50
N TYR A 291 -0.31 -26.25 -42.21
CA TYR A 291 0.11 -24.97 -42.78
C TYR A 291 0.14 -25.03 -44.30
N ASN A 292 -0.29 -23.96 -44.96
CA ASN A 292 -0.25 -23.84 -46.42
C ASN A 292 0.88 -22.88 -46.83
N THR A 293 1.81 -23.36 -47.66
CA THR A 293 3.00 -22.60 -48.08
C THR A 293 2.66 -21.37 -48.94
N TYR A 294 1.46 -21.29 -49.54
CA TYR A 294 1.01 -20.08 -50.22
C TYR A 294 0.96 -18.86 -49.30
N ALA A 295 0.87 -19.05 -47.98
CA ALA A 295 0.84 -17.95 -47.02
C ALA A 295 2.03 -16.99 -47.15
N GLU A 296 3.19 -17.46 -47.65
CA GLU A 296 4.34 -16.60 -47.95
C GLU A 296 4.06 -15.55 -49.04
N ARG A 297 3.09 -15.79 -49.92
CA ARG A 297 2.76 -14.91 -51.06
C ARG A 297 1.39 -14.24 -50.94
N MET A 298 0.66 -14.49 -49.86
CA MET A 298 -0.70 -13.96 -49.65
C MET A 298 -0.73 -12.57 -49.00
N GLN A 299 0.42 -11.92 -48.81
CA GLN A 299 0.53 -10.61 -48.15
C GLN A 299 0.02 -10.64 -46.70
N ILE A 300 0.30 -11.73 -45.99
CA ILE A 300 -0.11 -11.94 -44.60
C ILE A 300 1.11 -11.67 -43.70
N GLY A 301 0.93 -10.89 -42.62
CA GLY A 301 1.95 -10.69 -41.59
C GLY A 301 2.13 -11.92 -40.69
N TYR A 302 2.74 -11.78 -39.50
CA TYR A 302 2.87 -12.92 -38.59
C TYR A 302 1.50 -13.53 -38.24
N SER A 303 1.50 -14.85 -38.09
CA SER A 303 0.37 -15.61 -37.55
C SER A 303 0.87 -16.53 -36.46
N THR A 304 0.06 -16.72 -35.42
CA THR A 304 0.44 -17.57 -34.29
C THR A 304 -0.70 -18.48 -33.88
N TRP A 305 -0.36 -19.70 -33.47
CA TRP A 305 -1.30 -20.66 -32.90
C TRP A 305 -0.76 -21.20 -31.59
N SER A 306 -1.66 -21.60 -30.68
CA SER A 306 -1.25 -22.20 -29.42
C SER A 306 -2.09 -23.42 -29.08
N TYR A 307 -1.43 -24.43 -28.51
CA TYR A 307 -2.02 -25.68 -28.05
C TYR A 307 -1.57 -25.93 -26.62
N TYR A 308 -2.43 -26.58 -25.83
CA TYR A 308 -2.12 -26.87 -24.43
C TYR A 308 -2.43 -28.32 -24.08
N SER A 309 -1.65 -28.86 -23.14
CA SER A 309 -1.86 -30.17 -22.53
C SER A 309 -1.63 -30.05 -21.03
N LEU A 310 -2.61 -30.42 -20.22
CA LEU A 310 -2.49 -30.39 -18.77
C LEU A 310 -1.98 -31.74 -18.26
N ALA A 311 -1.06 -31.74 -17.30
CA ALA A 311 -0.50 -32.99 -16.76
C ALA A 311 -1.57 -33.95 -16.22
N SER A 312 -2.61 -33.42 -15.57
CA SER A 312 -3.67 -34.24 -14.96
C SER A 312 -4.84 -34.59 -15.87
N ALA A 313 -4.93 -33.99 -17.07
CA ALA A 313 -6.08 -34.16 -17.93
C ALA A 313 -5.91 -35.40 -18.82
N LYS A 314 -6.74 -36.43 -18.59
CA LYS A 314 -6.78 -37.63 -19.44
C LYS A 314 -7.21 -37.32 -20.89
N GLU A 315 -7.85 -36.18 -21.12
CA GLU A 315 -8.41 -35.78 -22.42
C GLU A 315 -8.16 -34.28 -22.72
N SER A 316 -6.90 -33.85 -22.76
CA SER A 316 -6.58 -32.59 -23.44
C SER A 316 -6.85 -32.72 -24.96
N PRO A 317 -7.45 -31.71 -25.62
CA PRO A 317 -7.71 -31.76 -27.07
C PRO A 317 -6.46 -32.03 -27.89
N TRP A 318 -5.33 -31.46 -27.45
CA TRP A 318 -4.01 -31.75 -28.00
C TRP A 318 -3.27 -32.73 -27.09
N ARG A 319 -2.75 -33.81 -27.67
CA ARG A 319 -1.96 -34.83 -27.00
C ARG A 319 -0.52 -34.76 -27.51
N PRO A 320 0.43 -34.26 -26.71
CA PRO A 320 1.81 -34.09 -27.14
C PRO A 320 2.43 -35.43 -27.53
N THR A 321 3.34 -35.40 -28.50
CA THR A 321 4.17 -36.57 -28.83
C THR A 321 5.01 -36.99 -27.63
N GLU A 322 5.42 -38.26 -27.58
CA GLU A 322 6.26 -38.80 -26.50
C GLU A 322 7.55 -37.99 -26.30
N ALA A 323 8.11 -37.44 -27.39
CA ALA A 323 9.31 -36.59 -27.33
C ALA A 323 9.13 -35.30 -26.53
N LEU A 324 7.90 -34.80 -26.38
CA LEU A 324 7.55 -33.61 -25.58
C LEU A 324 7.03 -33.97 -24.18
N SER A 325 6.91 -35.26 -23.86
CA SER A 325 6.34 -35.70 -22.58
C SER A 325 7.24 -35.31 -21.41
N LEU A 326 6.65 -34.65 -20.41
CA LEU A 326 7.30 -34.30 -19.16
C LEU A 326 6.39 -34.68 -17.99
N ASP A 327 6.95 -35.35 -16.98
CA ASP A 327 6.19 -35.79 -15.82
C ASP A 327 5.73 -34.59 -14.97
N GLY A 328 4.42 -34.52 -14.73
CA GLY A 328 3.80 -33.52 -13.86
C GLY A 328 3.96 -32.06 -14.32
N ARG A 329 4.15 -31.77 -15.62
CA ARG A 329 4.24 -30.40 -16.15
C ARG A 329 3.12 -30.11 -17.13
N ASP A 330 2.59 -28.88 -17.10
CA ASP A 330 1.66 -28.43 -18.12
C ASP A 330 2.44 -27.95 -19.33
N LEU A 331 2.01 -28.32 -20.54
CA LEU A 331 2.69 -27.98 -21.77
C LEU A 331 1.88 -26.97 -22.58
N THR A 332 2.55 -25.96 -23.10
CA THR A 332 2.05 -25.05 -24.12
C THR A 332 2.94 -25.15 -25.35
N LEU A 333 2.37 -25.47 -26.51
CA LEU A 333 3.03 -25.36 -27.80
C LEU A 333 2.60 -24.06 -28.47
N ILE A 334 3.55 -23.24 -28.89
CA ILE A 334 3.33 -22.00 -29.64
C ILE A 334 3.92 -22.21 -31.03
N LEU A 335 3.12 -21.95 -32.06
CA LEU A 335 3.55 -21.97 -33.46
C LEU A 335 3.59 -20.53 -33.96
N ILE A 336 4.72 -20.08 -34.51
CA ILE A 336 4.89 -18.74 -35.05
C ILE A 336 5.20 -18.86 -36.54
N ALA A 337 4.33 -18.35 -37.41
CA ALA A 337 4.55 -18.28 -38.85
C ALA A 337 4.85 -16.83 -39.27
N PRO A 338 5.99 -16.56 -39.92
CA PRO A 338 6.29 -15.24 -40.49
C PRO A 338 5.48 -14.93 -41.76
N ASN A 339 4.96 -15.94 -42.45
CA ASN A 339 4.18 -15.78 -43.69
C ASN A 339 4.91 -14.88 -44.71
N SER A 340 4.35 -13.73 -45.11
CA SER A 340 4.93 -12.82 -46.10
C SER A 340 5.90 -11.79 -45.51
N VAL A 341 6.27 -11.89 -44.23
CA VAL A 341 7.18 -10.93 -43.59
C VAL A 341 8.61 -11.12 -44.10
N ILE A 342 9.23 -10.02 -44.54
CA ILE A 342 10.61 -9.95 -45.03
C ILE A 342 11.45 -9.06 -44.12
N HIS A 343 12.71 -9.40 -43.92
CA HIS A 343 13.62 -8.68 -43.02
C HIS A 343 14.59 -7.80 -43.80
N LEU A 344 14.91 -6.63 -43.23
CA LEU A 344 15.90 -5.70 -43.80
C LEU A 344 17.35 -6.09 -43.48
N ARG A 345 17.56 -6.99 -42.52
CA ARG A 345 18.87 -7.48 -42.07
C ARG A 345 18.77 -8.98 -41.77
N PRO A 346 19.89 -9.72 -41.89
CA PRO A 346 19.93 -11.11 -41.46
C PRO A 346 19.74 -11.18 -39.94
N ASN A 347 19.20 -12.29 -39.47
CA ASN A 347 18.96 -12.56 -38.06
C ASN A 347 19.27 -14.02 -37.74
N ASP A 348 20.00 -14.24 -36.65
CA ASP A 348 20.45 -15.58 -36.21
C ASP A 348 19.55 -16.18 -35.12
N ASP A 349 18.43 -15.53 -34.82
CA ASP A 349 17.46 -16.02 -33.84
C ASP A 349 16.87 -17.38 -34.27
N PRO A 350 16.78 -18.39 -33.39
CA PRO A 350 16.29 -19.73 -33.75
C PRO A 350 14.82 -19.78 -34.23
N VAL A 351 14.02 -18.78 -33.89
CA VAL A 351 12.59 -18.68 -34.24
C VAL A 351 12.38 -17.69 -35.38
N PHE A 352 13.11 -16.56 -35.38
CA PHE A 352 13.01 -15.48 -36.36
C PHE A 352 14.19 -15.44 -37.34
N GLY A 353 14.84 -16.58 -37.56
CA GLY A 353 16.06 -16.70 -38.36
C GLY A 353 15.84 -16.38 -39.84
N THR A 354 16.81 -15.69 -40.44
CA THR A 354 16.76 -15.26 -41.86
C THR A 354 18.11 -15.40 -42.58
N ASN A 355 18.41 -16.62 -43.02
CA ASN A 355 19.65 -16.96 -43.73
C ASN A 355 19.53 -16.82 -45.26
N ALA A 356 18.33 -16.95 -45.81
CA ALA A 356 18.10 -16.74 -47.25
C ALA A 356 18.00 -15.26 -47.59
N SER A 357 18.64 -14.81 -48.66
CA SER A 357 18.56 -13.41 -49.12
C SER A 357 18.35 -13.30 -50.62
N GLN A 358 17.70 -12.20 -51.03
CA GLN A 358 17.45 -11.85 -52.43
C GLN A 358 17.76 -10.37 -52.66
N GLU A 359 18.53 -10.10 -53.72
CA GLU A 359 18.80 -8.73 -54.18
C GLU A 359 17.72 -8.30 -55.18
N THR A 360 17.15 -7.12 -54.96
CA THR A 360 16.26 -6.46 -55.93
C THR A 360 17.04 -5.76 -57.04
N ALA A 361 16.36 -5.43 -58.14
CA ALA A 361 16.94 -4.69 -59.27
C ALA A 361 17.56 -3.33 -58.86
N ASP A 362 17.07 -2.73 -57.76
CA ASP A 362 17.55 -1.46 -57.23
C ASP A 362 18.74 -1.63 -56.23
N GLY A 363 19.29 -2.84 -56.09
CA GLY A 363 20.41 -3.15 -55.19
C GLY A 363 20.04 -3.30 -53.72
N THR A 364 18.74 -3.30 -53.38
CA THR A 364 18.29 -3.54 -52.00
C THR A 364 18.23 -5.03 -51.70
N MET A 365 18.84 -5.44 -50.59
CA MET A 365 18.83 -6.83 -50.10
C MET A 365 17.66 -7.06 -49.14
N TYR A 366 16.88 -8.11 -49.39
CA TYR A 366 15.86 -8.61 -48.48
C TYR A 366 16.21 -10.00 -47.97
N TYR A 367 15.90 -10.27 -46.71
CA TYR A 367 16.17 -11.54 -46.05
C TYR A 367 14.85 -12.25 -45.74
N PHE A 368 14.78 -13.54 -46.04
CA PHE A 368 13.58 -14.37 -45.93
C PHE A 368 13.70 -15.34 -44.75
N PRO A 369 12.58 -15.69 -44.10
CA PRO A 369 12.57 -16.64 -43.01
C PRO A 369 13.10 -18.02 -43.39
N ASP A 370 13.83 -18.64 -42.45
CA ASP A 370 14.39 -19.99 -42.64
C ASP A 370 13.35 -21.10 -42.63
N ARG A 371 12.17 -20.83 -42.04
CA ARG A 371 11.12 -21.83 -41.78
C ARG A 371 9.75 -21.21 -42.01
N PHE A 372 8.83 -22.02 -42.51
CA PHE A 372 7.42 -21.65 -42.66
C PHE A 372 6.72 -21.42 -41.31
N VAL A 373 7.03 -22.25 -40.31
CA VAL A 373 6.51 -22.14 -38.94
C VAL A 373 7.62 -22.50 -37.97
N SER A 374 7.85 -21.66 -36.98
CA SER A 374 8.81 -21.88 -35.89
C SER A 374 8.06 -22.29 -34.61
N PRO A 375 8.21 -23.55 -34.15
CA PRO A 375 7.56 -24.04 -32.94
C PRO A 375 8.39 -23.77 -31.68
N ILE A 376 7.71 -23.43 -30.58
CA ILE A 376 8.27 -23.31 -29.24
C ILE A 376 7.40 -24.13 -28.29
N ALA A 377 7.99 -25.08 -27.57
CA ALA A 377 7.31 -25.77 -26.48
C ALA A 377 7.74 -25.17 -25.13
N CYS A 378 6.76 -24.86 -24.28
CA CYS A 378 6.96 -24.33 -22.94
C CYS A 378 6.34 -25.27 -21.91
N ALA A 379 7.10 -25.61 -20.87
CA ALA A 379 6.67 -26.42 -19.75
C ALA A 379 6.50 -25.54 -18.50
N ASP A 380 5.26 -25.46 -18.01
CA ASP A 380 4.89 -24.76 -16.78
C ASP A 380 4.95 -25.72 -15.58
N GLY A 381 5.53 -25.27 -14.48
CA GLY A 381 5.36 -25.89 -13.19
C GLY A 381 5.18 -24.88 -12.06
N HIS A 382 4.43 -25.34 -11.08
CA HIS A 382 3.90 -24.55 -10.00
C HIS A 382 4.18 -25.25 -8.67
N ARG A 383 4.47 -24.45 -7.65
CA ARG A 383 4.74 -24.94 -6.30
C ARG A 383 4.04 -24.09 -5.26
N PHE A 384 3.39 -24.74 -4.29
CA PHE A 384 2.86 -24.08 -3.10
C PHE A 384 3.67 -24.50 -1.87
N CYS A 385 3.89 -23.57 -0.96
CA CYS A 385 4.63 -23.81 0.27
C CYS A 385 3.91 -23.22 1.48
N ASN A 386 4.00 -23.92 2.60
CA ASN A 386 3.61 -23.42 3.90
C ASN A 386 4.79 -22.68 4.54
N PRO A 387 4.68 -21.35 4.78
CA PRO A 387 5.79 -20.57 5.33
C PRO A 387 6.12 -20.90 6.79
N ILE A 388 5.26 -21.62 7.51
CA ILE A 388 5.44 -21.90 8.94
C ILE A 388 6.30 -23.14 9.18
N ASN A 389 6.04 -24.22 8.44
CA ASN A 389 6.79 -25.47 8.55
C ASN A 389 7.84 -25.66 7.43
N GLY A 390 7.84 -24.80 6.40
CA GLY A 390 8.76 -24.85 5.27
C GLY A 390 8.46 -25.97 4.25
N MET A 391 7.38 -26.73 4.42
CA MET A 391 7.00 -27.80 3.51
C MET A 391 6.42 -27.22 2.22
N CYS A 392 6.84 -27.80 1.10
CA CYS A 392 6.43 -27.41 -0.23
C CYS A 392 5.94 -28.63 -1.01
N THR A 393 5.01 -28.40 -1.94
CA THR A 393 4.73 -29.38 -2.98
C THR A 393 5.96 -29.56 -3.89
N PRO A 394 6.09 -30.67 -4.62
CA PRO A 394 6.95 -30.66 -5.80
C PRO A 394 6.40 -29.68 -6.86
N PHE A 395 7.23 -29.32 -7.84
CA PHE A 395 6.73 -28.62 -9.01
C PHE A 395 5.75 -29.53 -9.78
N ARG A 396 4.55 -29.03 -10.01
CA ARG A 396 3.45 -29.74 -10.68
C ARG A 396 2.71 -28.82 -11.65
N GLY A 397 1.94 -29.40 -12.56
CA GLY A 397 1.00 -28.68 -13.42
C GLY A 397 -0.03 -27.90 -12.60
N SER A 398 -0.62 -26.87 -13.20
CA SER A 398 -1.56 -25.93 -12.57
C SER A 398 -2.74 -26.64 -11.89
N SER A 399 -3.31 -27.65 -12.56
CA SER A 399 -4.43 -28.43 -12.04
C SER A 399 -4.03 -29.40 -10.92
N GLU A 400 -2.86 -30.02 -11.03
CA GLU A 400 -2.35 -30.96 -10.04
C GLU A 400 -1.96 -30.23 -8.76
N VAL A 401 -1.19 -29.14 -8.87
CA VAL A 401 -0.65 -28.43 -7.71
C VAL A 401 -1.77 -27.95 -6.78
N VAL A 402 -2.93 -27.55 -7.33
CA VAL A 402 -4.10 -27.13 -6.55
C VAL A 402 -4.77 -28.31 -5.84
N ARG A 403 -4.69 -29.53 -6.38
CA ARG A 403 -5.12 -30.72 -5.63
C ARG A 403 -4.16 -31.02 -4.48
N TRP A 404 -2.86 -30.82 -4.70
CA TRP A 404 -1.82 -31.00 -3.67
C TRP A 404 -1.93 -30.00 -2.51
N THR A 405 -2.53 -28.82 -2.69
CA THR A 405 -2.77 -27.91 -1.55
C THR A 405 -3.72 -28.50 -0.51
N ARG A 406 -4.53 -29.49 -0.89
CA ARG A 406 -5.41 -30.25 0.02
C ARG A 406 -4.71 -31.46 0.66
N ALA A 407 -3.46 -31.74 0.31
CA ALA A 407 -2.70 -32.82 0.91
C ALA A 407 -2.38 -32.50 2.37
N ARG A 408 -2.68 -33.44 3.28
CA ARG A 408 -2.41 -33.28 4.71
C ARG A 408 -0.94 -33.04 5.02
N GLU A 409 -0.06 -33.58 4.17
CA GLU A 409 1.39 -33.46 4.26
C GLU A 409 1.89 -32.02 4.15
N LEU A 410 1.18 -31.11 3.47
CA LEU A 410 1.56 -29.70 3.39
C LEU A 410 1.25 -28.94 4.69
N GLY A 411 0.32 -29.46 5.49
CA GLY A 411 -0.06 -28.91 6.79
C GLY A 411 -0.66 -27.50 6.71
N LEU A 412 -1.35 -27.14 5.62
CA LEU A 412 -2.00 -25.84 5.49
C LEU A 412 -3.18 -25.74 6.46
N ASN A 413 -3.33 -24.58 7.09
CA ASN A 413 -4.54 -24.25 7.84
C ASN A 413 -5.69 -23.85 6.88
N ALA A 414 -6.89 -23.62 7.42
CA ALA A 414 -8.06 -23.29 6.60
C ALA A 414 -7.89 -22.00 5.78
N ALA A 415 -7.29 -20.95 6.36
CA ALA A 415 -7.04 -19.69 5.66
C ALA A 415 -5.97 -19.84 4.57
N GLN A 416 -4.90 -20.57 4.85
CA GLN A 416 -3.85 -20.88 3.88
C GLN A 416 -4.41 -21.70 2.72
N SER A 417 -5.24 -22.71 3.00
CA SER A 417 -5.87 -23.55 1.98
C SER A 417 -6.80 -22.73 1.08
N ALA A 418 -7.65 -21.87 1.66
CA ALA A 418 -8.52 -20.98 0.89
C ALA A 418 -7.73 -20.00 0.02
N ALA A 419 -6.64 -19.42 0.55
CA ALA A 419 -5.76 -18.52 -0.21
C ALA A 419 -5.05 -19.25 -1.36
N ALA A 420 -4.58 -20.48 -1.11
CA ALA A 420 -3.91 -21.31 -2.11
C ALA A 420 -4.87 -21.72 -3.24
N GLU A 421 -6.10 -22.12 -2.90
CA GLU A 421 -7.13 -22.45 -3.89
C GLU A 421 -7.57 -21.22 -4.70
N ARG A 422 -7.78 -20.07 -4.06
CA ARG A 422 -8.02 -18.79 -4.76
C ARG A 422 -6.89 -18.47 -5.74
N LEU A 423 -5.64 -18.63 -5.33
CA LEU A 423 -4.48 -18.45 -6.20
C LEU A 423 -4.47 -19.47 -7.34
N GLY A 424 -4.85 -20.72 -7.07
CA GLY A 424 -4.98 -21.79 -8.06
C GLY A 424 -5.86 -21.44 -9.26
N PHE A 425 -6.97 -20.73 -9.04
CA PHE A 425 -7.81 -20.23 -10.13
C PHE A 425 -7.09 -19.19 -11.00
N ALA A 426 -6.29 -18.31 -10.40
CA ALA A 426 -5.50 -17.34 -11.16
C ALA A 426 -4.33 -17.99 -11.90
N VAL A 427 -3.69 -19.00 -11.30
CA VAL A 427 -2.65 -19.82 -11.94
C VAL A 427 -3.20 -20.48 -13.20
N SER A 428 -4.34 -21.15 -13.10
CA SER A 428 -4.99 -21.85 -14.21
C SER A 428 -5.43 -20.94 -15.35
N ALA A 429 -5.63 -19.63 -15.07
CA ALA A 429 -6.03 -18.64 -16.06
C ALA A 429 -4.87 -17.77 -16.56
N SER A 430 -3.62 -18.02 -16.14
CA SER A 430 -2.42 -17.23 -16.51
C SER A 430 -1.35 -18.09 -17.18
N THR A 431 -1.77 -19.16 -17.85
CA THR A 431 -0.87 -20.00 -18.65
C THR A 431 -0.42 -19.29 -19.92
N PHE A 432 0.69 -19.71 -20.52
CA PHE A 432 1.13 -19.17 -21.81
C PHE A 432 0.07 -19.38 -22.90
N TYR A 433 -0.60 -20.54 -22.89
CA TYR A 433 -1.74 -20.80 -23.77
C TYR A 433 -2.83 -19.73 -23.64
N ASP A 434 -3.28 -19.42 -22.42
CA ASP A 434 -4.35 -18.43 -22.21
C ASP A 434 -3.98 -17.06 -22.76
N LEU A 435 -2.73 -16.64 -22.58
CA LEU A 435 -2.23 -15.33 -23.03
C LEU A 435 -2.09 -15.25 -24.55
N VAL A 436 -1.69 -16.36 -25.20
CA VAL A 436 -1.50 -16.42 -26.65
C VAL A 436 -2.84 -16.62 -27.37
N PHE A 437 -3.70 -17.53 -26.92
CA PHE A 437 -4.93 -17.91 -27.61
C PHE A 437 -5.85 -16.74 -27.94
N THR A 438 -6.00 -15.74 -27.05
CA THR A 438 -6.90 -14.61 -27.32
C THR A 438 -6.22 -13.43 -28.01
N ARG A 439 -4.88 -13.37 -28.01
CA ARG A 439 -4.12 -12.25 -28.58
C ARG A 439 -3.50 -12.59 -29.93
N MET A 440 -3.29 -13.88 -30.20
CA MET A 440 -2.62 -14.41 -31.39
C MET A 440 -1.37 -13.57 -31.70
N GLN A 441 -1.15 -13.17 -32.95
CA GLN A 441 0.04 -12.43 -33.37
C GLN A 441 0.32 -11.14 -32.58
N SER A 442 -0.69 -10.55 -31.94
CA SER A 442 -0.52 -9.35 -31.11
C SER A 442 0.20 -9.59 -29.77
N PHE A 443 0.54 -10.84 -29.41
CA PHE A 443 1.45 -11.09 -28.29
C PHE A 443 2.91 -10.80 -28.65
N LEU A 444 3.27 -10.94 -29.92
CA LEU A 444 4.64 -10.75 -30.41
C LEU A 444 5.03 -9.27 -30.36
N ASN A 445 6.16 -8.98 -29.73
CA ASN A 445 6.79 -7.68 -29.80
C ASN A 445 7.41 -7.43 -31.19
N ALA A 446 7.88 -8.49 -31.85
CA ALA A 446 8.38 -8.43 -33.23
C ALA A 446 7.34 -7.83 -34.19
N GLN A 447 6.05 -8.12 -33.99
CA GLN A 447 4.94 -7.58 -34.78
C GLN A 447 4.85 -6.05 -34.72
N GLU A 448 5.29 -5.41 -33.62
CA GLU A 448 5.27 -3.94 -33.47
C GLU A 448 6.37 -3.25 -34.28
N LEU A 449 7.36 -4.03 -34.71
CA LEU A 449 8.49 -3.59 -35.51
C LEU A 449 8.29 -3.89 -37.01
N VAL A 450 7.09 -4.34 -37.41
CA VAL A 450 6.72 -4.55 -38.80
C VAL A 450 6.00 -3.33 -39.35
N SER A 451 6.47 -2.82 -40.49
CA SER A 451 5.78 -1.79 -41.28
C SER A 451 5.36 -2.38 -42.63
N GLY A 452 4.06 -2.50 -42.87
CA GLY A 452 3.54 -3.29 -43.99
C GLY A 452 3.86 -4.77 -43.80
N LEU A 453 4.84 -5.28 -44.54
CA LEU A 453 5.39 -6.64 -44.40
C LEU A 453 6.91 -6.63 -44.15
N THR A 454 7.48 -5.46 -43.89
CA THR A 454 8.91 -5.28 -43.71
C THR A 454 9.24 -5.20 -42.24
N GLN A 455 10.03 -6.17 -41.75
CA GLN A 455 10.49 -6.30 -40.39
C GLN A 455 11.75 -5.46 -40.15
N LEU A 456 11.71 -4.58 -39.14
CA LEU A 456 12.91 -3.91 -38.64
C LEU A 456 13.87 -4.90 -37.97
N PRO A 457 15.17 -4.58 -37.87
CA PRO A 457 16.16 -5.48 -37.27
C PRO A 457 15.74 -5.99 -35.88
N LEU A 458 15.81 -7.31 -35.70
CA LEU A 458 15.55 -7.99 -34.44
C LEU A 458 16.88 -8.40 -33.78
N PRO A 459 16.96 -8.45 -32.45
CA PRO A 459 18.05 -9.10 -31.73
C PRO A 459 18.14 -10.60 -32.03
N ALA A 460 19.34 -11.18 -31.90
CA ALA A 460 19.58 -12.62 -32.08
C ALA A 460 18.93 -13.50 -30.99
N ASP A 461 18.42 -12.90 -29.92
CA ASP A 461 17.70 -13.54 -28.82
C ASP A 461 16.24 -13.05 -28.69
N GLN A 462 15.66 -12.53 -29.78
CA GLN A 462 14.29 -12.05 -29.83
C GLN A 462 13.29 -13.04 -29.24
N TRP A 463 13.39 -14.34 -29.53
CA TRP A 463 12.47 -15.33 -28.96
C TRP A 463 12.47 -15.36 -27.43
N LYS A 464 13.63 -15.14 -26.78
CA LYS A 464 13.73 -15.05 -25.32
C LYS A 464 13.06 -13.78 -24.80
N LEU A 465 13.18 -12.67 -25.54
CA LEU A 465 12.47 -11.43 -25.23
C LEU A 465 10.95 -11.62 -25.31
N GLU A 466 10.45 -12.34 -26.32
CA GLU A 466 9.03 -12.68 -26.43
C GLU A 466 8.55 -13.50 -25.23
N MET A 467 9.30 -14.54 -24.85
CA MET A 467 8.95 -15.40 -23.71
C MET A 467 8.99 -14.63 -22.37
N ASN A 468 9.98 -13.75 -22.17
CA ASN A 468 10.06 -12.89 -20.99
C ASN A 468 8.87 -11.93 -20.88
N LEU A 469 8.45 -11.31 -21.99
CA LEU A 469 7.30 -10.42 -22.02
C LEU A 469 6.00 -11.19 -21.74
N LEU A 470 5.87 -12.39 -22.28
CA LEU A 470 4.74 -13.28 -22.04
C LEU A 470 4.66 -13.70 -20.55
N PHE A 471 5.80 -14.03 -19.94
CA PHE A 471 5.90 -14.33 -18.50
C PHE A 471 5.54 -13.13 -17.63
N SER A 472 6.01 -11.93 -18.00
CA SER A 472 5.63 -10.69 -17.31
C SER A 472 4.13 -10.41 -17.37
N ALA A 473 3.50 -10.63 -18.54
CA ALA A 473 2.06 -10.51 -18.70
C ALA A 473 1.30 -11.57 -17.88
N ALA A 474 1.83 -12.79 -17.78
CA ALA A 474 1.25 -13.83 -16.93
C ALA A 474 1.24 -13.44 -15.45
N MET A 475 2.35 -12.86 -14.95
CA MET A 475 2.44 -12.37 -13.57
C MET A 475 1.47 -11.21 -13.31
N ALA A 476 1.39 -10.24 -14.23
CA ALA A 476 0.43 -9.14 -14.14
C ALA A 476 -1.02 -9.65 -14.13
N LYS A 477 -1.35 -10.61 -15.00
CA LYS A 477 -2.68 -11.25 -15.04
C LYS A 477 -3.02 -11.90 -13.71
N MET A 478 -2.09 -12.64 -13.12
CA MET A 478 -2.28 -13.28 -11.81
C MET A 478 -2.57 -12.25 -10.71
N GLN A 479 -1.83 -11.14 -10.65
CA GLN A 479 -2.08 -10.07 -9.68
C GLN A 479 -3.47 -9.43 -9.87
N HIS A 480 -3.89 -9.16 -11.11
CA HIS A 480 -5.23 -8.61 -11.39
C HIS A 480 -6.35 -9.59 -10.98
N ARG A 481 -6.19 -10.88 -11.28
CA ARG A 481 -7.15 -11.93 -10.90
C ARG A 481 -7.33 -12.02 -9.38
N MET A 482 -6.30 -11.70 -8.60
CA MET A 482 -6.46 -11.60 -7.14
C MET A 482 -7.46 -10.51 -6.79
N ALA A 483 -7.31 -9.29 -7.30
CA ALA A 483 -8.24 -8.21 -7.03
C ALA A 483 -9.68 -8.53 -7.48
N GLU A 484 -9.85 -9.14 -8.65
CA GLU A 484 -11.16 -9.49 -9.21
C GLU A 484 -12.01 -10.41 -8.30
N TYR A 485 -11.38 -11.23 -7.45
CA TYR A 485 -12.14 -12.05 -6.49
C TYR A 485 -13.00 -11.20 -5.54
N VAL A 486 -12.62 -9.95 -5.26
CA VAL A 486 -13.32 -9.05 -4.33
C VAL A 486 -14.24 -8.08 -5.08
N VAL A 487 -13.74 -7.50 -6.17
CA VAL A 487 -14.43 -6.43 -6.91
C VAL A 487 -15.24 -6.92 -8.12
N GLY A 488 -15.08 -8.18 -8.51
CA GLY A 488 -15.67 -8.76 -9.71
C GLY A 488 -14.88 -8.43 -10.99
N PRO A 489 -15.41 -8.80 -12.17
CA PRO A 489 -14.78 -8.53 -13.45
C PRO A 489 -14.71 -7.03 -13.74
N THR A 490 -13.60 -6.58 -14.31
CA THR A 490 -13.40 -5.16 -14.67
C THR A 490 -14.22 -4.74 -15.90
N VAL A 491 -14.48 -5.70 -16.79
CA VAL A 491 -15.31 -5.57 -18.01
C VAL A 491 -16.74 -6.07 -17.73
N PRO A 492 -17.80 -5.39 -18.24
CA PRO A 492 -19.18 -5.82 -18.05
C PRO A 492 -19.52 -7.01 -18.96
N VAL A 493 -19.18 -8.22 -18.53
CA VAL A 493 -19.45 -9.48 -19.24
C VAL A 493 -20.56 -10.28 -18.56
N ARG A 494 -21.33 -11.05 -19.34
CA ARG A 494 -22.38 -11.94 -18.81
C ARG A 494 -21.76 -13.12 -18.04
N GLY A 495 -22.30 -13.41 -16.86
CA GLY A 495 -21.80 -14.50 -16.02
C GLY A 495 -22.41 -14.49 -14.63
N ALA A 496 -21.91 -15.38 -13.78
CA ALA A 496 -22.36 -15.54 -12.41
C ALA A 496 -21.16 -15.49 -11.45
N LEU A 497 -21.40 -14.98 -10.24
CA LEU A 497 -20.44 -15.07 -9.15
C LEU A 497 -20.70 -16.36 -8.39
N VAL A 498 -19.73 -17.27 -8.43
CA VAL A 498 -19.72 -18.48 -7.62
C VAL A 498 -19.07 -18.15 -6.29
N LYS A 499 -19.76 -18.46 -5.19
CA LYS A 499 -19.28 -18.25 -3.83
C LYS A 499 -18.76 -19.58 -3.27
N PRO A 500 -17.44 -19.81 -3.23
CA PRO A 500 -16.92 -21.13 -2.88
C PRO A 500 -17.36 -21.64 -1.50
N TRP A 501 -17.59 -20.72 -0.56
CA TRP A 501 -18.02 -21.04 0.82
C TRP A 501 -19.47 -21.53 0.95
N GLU A 502 -20.31 -21.38 -0.09
CA GLU A 502 -21.66 -21.97 -0.08
C GLU A 502 -21.61 -23.50 -0.24
N VAL A 503 -20.51 -24.01 -0.81
CA VAL A 503 -20.28 -25.44 -1.07
C VAL A 503 -19.16 -25.98 -0.17
N ALA A 504 -18.16 -25.16 0.14
CA ALA A 504 -17.03 -25.56 0.96
C ALA A 504 -17.41 -25.58 2.45
N GLY A 505 -17.26 -26.74 3.10
CA GLY A 505 -17.32 -26.86 4.57
C GLY A 505 -16.06 -26.33 5.25
N ASP A 506 -15.56 -25.18 4.84
CA ASP A 506 -14.24 -24.62 5.19
C ASP A 506 -14.25 -23.71 6.43
N GLY A 507 -15.39 -23.60 7.11
CA GLY A 507 -15.56 -22.71 8.26
C GLY A 507 -15.55 -21.21 7.89
N GLY A 508 -15.88 -20.87 6.64
CA GLY A 508 -15.98 -19.50 6.15
C GLY A 508 -14.63 -18.85 5.81
N ALA A 509 -13.58 -19.65 5.58
CA ALA A 509 -12.26 -19.13 5.23
C ALA A 509 -12.27 -18.41 3.87
N PHE A 510 -12.96 -18.96 2.87
CA PHE A 510 -13.15 -18.31 1.56
C PHE A 510 -13.95 -17.00 1.65
N GLU A 511 -14.96 -16.94 2.53
CA GLU A 511 -15.74 -15.72 2.74
C GLU A 511 -14.87 -14.62 3.38
N LYS A 512 -14.00 -14.97 4.33
CA LYS A 512 -13.05 -14.01 4.93
C LYS A 512 -12.12 -13.39 3.91
N LEU A 513 -11.78 -14.09 2.82
CA LEU A 513 -10.93 -13.56 1.75
C LEU A 513 -11.58 -12.39 0.99
N CYS A 514 -12.90 -12.21 1.09
CA CYS A 514 -13.61 -11.05 0.56
C CYS A 514 -13.18 -9.75 1.22
N HIS A 515 -12.82 -9.81 2.51
CA HIS A 515 -12.48 -8.66 3.34
C HIS A 515 -10.98 -8.52 3.55
N SER A 516 -10.17 -9.16 2.70
CA SER A 516 -8.73 -9.27 2.89
C SER A 516 -7.94 -8.90 1.64
N GLN A 517 -8.46 -8.07 0.72
CA GLN A 517 -7.69 -7.67 -0.46
C GLN A 517 -7.17 -6.24 -0.31
N MET A 518 -5.85 -6.08 -0.36
CA MET A 518 -5.16 -4.80 -0.37
C MET A 518 -4.93 -4.31 -1.80
N SER A 519 -4.93 -3.00 -1.95
CA SER A 519 -4.52 -2.27 -3.16
C SER A 519 -3.81 -0.97 -2.75
N ARG A 520 -3.02 -0.40 -3.65
CA ARG A 520 -2.40 0.93 -3.45
C ARG A 520 -3.26 2.08 -4.00
N LEU A 521 -4.45 1.77 -4.51
CA LEU A 521 -5.43 2.78 -4.94
C LEU A 521 -5.89 3.65 -3.77
N SER A 522 -5.74 4.97 -3.91
CA SER A 522 -6.23 5.92 -2.90
C SER A 522 -7.67 6.35 -3.11
N GLN A 523 -8.14 6.49 -4.36
CA GLN A 523 -9.49 6.95 -4.77
C GLN A 523 -10.17 7.97 -3.83
N GLY A 524 -9.44 9.01 -3.40
CA GLY A 524 -10.00 10.04 -2.51
C GLY A 524 -10.31 9.56 -1.09
N THR A 525 -9.55 8.59 -0.58
CA THR A 525 -9.61 8.12 0.81
C THR A 525 -8.31 8.44 1.56
N LEU A 526 -8.43 8.60 2.88
CA LEU A 526 -7.33 8.86 3.81
C LEU A 526 -7.29 7.74 4.86
N ASN A 527 -6.08 7.26 5.15
CA ASN A 527 -5.82 6.30 6.21
C ASN A 527 -5.31 7.02 7.45
N PHE A 528 -5.70 6.57 8.63
CA PHE A 528 -5.20 7.11 9.90
C PHE A 528 -4.76 5.97 10.82
N SER A 529 -3.63 6.16 11.51
CA SER A 529 -3.14 5.20 12.50
C SER A 529 -4.05 5.20 13.72
N VAL A 530 -4.67 4.05 14.02
CA VAL A 530 -5.52 3.90 15.22
C VAL A 530 -4.68 4.04 16.49
N LEU A 531 -3.46 3.50 16.49
CA LEU A 531 -2.52 3.67 17.61
C LEU A 531 -2.19 5.15 17.83
N GLY A 532 -1.83 5.87 16.77
CA GLY A 532 -1.51 7.30 16.83
C GLY A 532 -2.68 8.12 17.37
N LEU A 533 -3.89 7.87 16.85
CA LEU A 533 -5.12 8.51 17.32
C LEU A 533 -5.40 8.18 18.79
N SER A 534 -5.22 6.92 19.19
CA SER A 534 -5.46 6.48 20.58
C SER A 534 -4.50 7.13 21.56
N ILE A 535 -3.22 7.24 21.21
CA ILE A 535 -2.21 7.93 22.05
C ILE A 535 -2.56 9.42 22.16
N LEU A 536 -2.89 10.07 21.05
CA LEU A 536 -3.23 11.49 21.04
C LEU A 536 -4.48 11.80 21.86
N LEU A 537 -5.55 11.00 21.68
CA LEU A 537 -6.80 11.15 22.43
C LEU A 537 -6.62 10.79 23.90
N GLY A 538 -5.92 9.69 24.21
CA GLY A 538 -5.68 9.24 25.57
C GLY A 538 -4.80 10.20 26.36
N LEU A 539 -3.61 10.51 25.86
CA LEU A 539 -2.67 11.43 26.53
C LEU A 539 -3.25 12.85 26.61
N GLY A 540 -3.87 13.33 25.54
CA GLY A 540 -4.56 14.62 25.52
C GLY A 540 -5.67 14.70 26.55
N GLY A 541 -6.50 13.66 26.64
CA GLY A 541 -7.56 13.53 27.65
C GLY A 541 -7.02 13.54 29.08
N VAL A 542 -5.92 12.81 29.35
CA VAL A 542 -5.25 12.80 30.66
C VAL A 542 -4.73 14.20 31.02
N ILE A 543 -4.06 14.90 30.10
CA ILE A 543 -3.58 16.27 30.33
C ILE A 543 -4.74 17.21 30.67
N ILE A 544 -5.85 17.12 29.94
CA ILE A 544 -7.04 17.93 30.19
C ILE A 544 -7.60 17.61 31.58
N ALA A 545 -7.77 16.34 31.93
CA ALA A 545 -8.29 15.93 33.24
C ALA A 545 -7.38 16.39 34.39
N VAL A 546 -6.05 16.19 34.26
CA VAL A 546 -5.07 16.65 35.24
C VAL A 546 -5.14 18.18 35.40
N SER A 547 -5.30 18.94 34.32
CA SER A 547 -5.43 20.40 34.40
C SER A 547 -6.62 20.86 35.26
N TRP A 548 -7.70 20.08 35.35
CA TRP A 548 -8.88 20.45 36.13
C TRP A 548 -8.74 20.04 37.60
N VAL A 549 -8.05 18.94 37.87
CA VAL A 549 -7.92 18.36 39.22
C VAL A 549 -6.67 18.86 39.95
N LEU A 550 -5.64 19.32 39.23
CA LEU A 550 -4.35 19.70 39.82
C LEU A 550 -4.48 20.77 40.92
N GLU A 551 -5.16 21.87 40.64
CA GLU A 551 -5.33 22.96 41.61
C GLU A 551 -6.11 22.53 42.86
N PRO A 552 -7.33 21.96 42.76
CA PRO A 552 -8.09 21.56 43.95
C PRO A 552 -7.40 20.43 44.74
N LEU A 553 -6.77 19.47 44.07
CA LEU A 553 -6.06 18.37 44.72
C LEU A 553 -4.80 18.86 45.43
N ALA A 554 -4.00 19.72 44.79
CA ALA A 554 -2.83 20.32 45.42
C ALA A 554 -3.22 21.18 46.63
N GLY A 555 -4.27 22.01 46.49
CA GLY A 555 -4.79 22.80 47.61
C GLY A 555 -5.26 21.93 48.78
N TRP A 556 -6.02 20.86 48.50
CA TRP A 556 -6.44 19.91 49.53
C TRP A 556 -5.25 19.22 50.22
N LEU A 557 -4.29 18.73 49.44
CA LEU A 557 -3.12 18.02 49.96
C LEU A 557 -2.23 18.94 50.81
N GLN A 558 -2.01 20.17 50.35
CA GLN A 558 -1.23 21.19 51.06
C GLN A 558 -1.91 21.61 52.38
N ARG A 559 -3.25 21.72 52.40
CA ARG A 559 -4.03 21.98 53.62
C ARG A 559 -3.98 20.81 54.61
N LYS A 560 -4.07 19.57 54.12
CA LYS A 560 -4.08 18.36 54.96
C LYS A 560 -2.72 18.00 55.54
N THR A 561 -1.65 18.14 54.75
CA THR A 561 -0.29 17.73 55.15
C THR A 561 0.53 18.86 55.76
N GLY A 562 0.11 20.12 55.57
CA GLY A 562 0.89 21.32 55.95
C GLY A 562 2.12 21.56 55.07
N TYR A 563 2.53 20.58 54.26
CA TYR A 563 3.67 20.71 53.35
C TYR A 563 3.31 21.65 52.20
N GLY A 564 4.11 22.70 52.00
CA GLY A 564 3.85 23.70 50.96
C GLY A 564 2.67 24.64 51.24
N ALA A 565 2.13 24.68 52.47
CA ALA A 565 1.00 25.55 52.81
C ALA A 565 1.25 27.06 52.52
N THR A 566 2.49 27.53 52.67
CA THR A 566 2.86 28.91 52.30
C THR A 566 2.74 29.16 50.80
N LYS A 567 3.05 28.15 49.98
CA LYS A 567 2.96 28.23 48.51
C LYS A 567 1.51 28.17 48.04
N ALA A 568 0.68 27.35 48.71
CA ALA A 568 -0.78 27.31 48.53
C ALA A 568 -1.41 28.70 48.73
N LYS A 569 -1.13 29.32 49.88
CA LYS A 569 -1.61 30.67 50.22
C LYS A 569 -1.15 31.73 49.23
N ARG A 570 0.02 31.56 48.62
CA ARG A 570 0.51 32.47 47.57
C ARG A 570 -0.26 32.31 46.27
N TRP A 571 -0.52 31.08 45.85
CA TRP A 571 -1.33 30.81 44.67
C TRP A 571 -2.74 31.41 44.79
N GLU A 572 -3.35 31.31 45.98
CA GLU A 572 -4.63 31.95 46.30
C GLU A 572 -4.53 33.49 46.29
N ARG A 573 -3.52 34.07 46.95
CA ARG A 573 -3.35 35.54 47.03
C ARG A 573 -2.99 36.19 45.70
N ASP A 574 -2.26 35.50 44.85
CA ASP A 574 -1.83 36.01 43.55
C ASP A 574 -2.96 35.94 42.52
N GLU A 575 -4.12 35.35 42.83
CA GLU A 575 -5.29 35.33 41.94
C GLU A 575 -5.87 36.75 41.76
N ASN A 576 -6.20 37.14 40.52
CA ASN A 576 -6.64 38.49 40.18
C ASN A 576 -7.74 39.05 41.09
N LEU A 577 -8.78 38.26 41.41
CA LEU A 577 -9.88 38.70 42.27
C LEU A 577 -9.43 38.88 43.73
N GLN A 578 -8.47 38.08 44.19
CA GLN A 578 -7.89 38.23 45.52
C GLN A 578 -6.95 39.43 45.62
N VAL A 579 -6.21 39.74 44.55
CA VAL A 579 -5.42 40.97 44.44
C VAL A 579 -6.32 42.19 44.49
N MET A 580 -7.42 42.19 43.73
CA MET A 580 -8.45 43.24 43.78
C MET A 580 -9.01 43.40 45.19
N ARG A 581 -9.39 42.30 45.86
CA ARG A 581 -9.87 42.31 47.24
C ARG A 581 -8.86 42.96 48.19
N MET A 582 -7.60 42.52 48.14
CA MET A 582 -6.52 43.07 48.98
C MET A 582 -6.29 44.56 48.74
N LEU A 583 -6.48 45.06 47.50
CA LEU A 583 -6.39 46.48 47.18
C LEU A 583 -7.51 47.29 47.86
N PHE A 584 -8.76 46.80 47.81
CA PHE A 584 -9.89 47.45 48.46
C PHE A 584 -9.78 47.39 49.99
N GLU A 585 -9.40 46.25 50.55
CA GLU A 585 -9.15 46.12 51.99
C GLU A 585 -8.05 47.06 52.47
N ALA A 586 -6.98 47.25 51.68
CA ALA A 586 -5.89 48.18 52.02
C ALA A 586 -6.32 49.65 52.02
N LYS A 587 -7.44 49.97 51.36
CA LYS A 587 -8.08 51.30 51.37
C LYS A 587 -9.24 51.39 52.36
N GLU A 588 -9.41 50.40 53.23
CA GLU A 588 -10.52 50.31 54.17
C GLU A 588 -11.92 50.30 53.49
N ALA A 589 -11.96 49.86 52.22
CA ALA A 589 -13.16 49.86 51.39
C ALA A 589 -13.88 48.51 51.45
N GLY A 590 -14.83 48.41 52.40
CA GLY A 590 -15.72 47.26 52.58
C GLY A 590 -15.10 46.08 53.33
N GLY A 591 -15.96 45.31 54.02
CA GLY A 591 -15.57 44.04 54.63
C GLY A 591 -15.74 42.89 53.63
N TRP A 592 -14.67 42.16 53.32
CA TRP A 592 -14.70 41.04 52.38
C TRP A 592 -14.64 39.68 53.10
N LYS A 593 -15.33 38.69 52.55
CA LYS A 593 -15.30 37.27 52.98
C LYS A 593 -14.72 36.40 51.86
N GLY A 594 -14.26 35.21 52.22
CA GLY A 594 -13.63 34.27 51.28
C GLY A 594 -12.15 34.60 51.02
N THR A 595 -11.37 34.80 52.08
CA THR A 595 -9.97 35.27 51.96
C THR A 595 -9.01 34.25 51.33
N THR A 596 -9.47 33.01 51.19
CA THR A 596 -8.77 31.85 50.59
C THR A 596 -9.57 31.22 49.45
N ASP A 597 -10.70 31.82 49.05
CA ASP A 597 -11.58 31.28 48.01
C ASP A 597 -11.28 31.96 46.67
N SER A 598 -11.57 31.33 45.53
CA SER A 598 -11.32 31.99 44.23
C SER A 598 -12.20 33.22 43.97
N PHE A 599 -13.37 33.29 44.62
CA PHE A 599 -14.32 34.39 44.47
C PHE A 599 -14.57 35.08 45.82
N PRO A 600 -13.81 36.15 46.15
CA PRO A 600 -14.10 36.95 47.33
C PRO A 600 -15.38 37.76 47.13
N VAL A 601 -16.19 37.86 48.19
CA VAL A 601 -17.48 38.56 48.18
C VAL A 601 -17.56 39.57 49.32
N THR A 602 -18.33 40.64 49.13
CA THR A 602 -18.56 41.62 50.19
C THR A 602 -19.52 41.07 51.24
N THR A 603 -19.31 41.48 52.48
CA THR A 603 -20.17 41.15 53.62
C THR A 603 -21.51 41.87 53.60
N SER A 604 -21.56 43.01 52.89
CA SER A 604 -22.72 43.87 52.74
C SER A 604 -22.83 44.37 51.30
N ASN A 605 -24.03 44.78 50.89
CA ASN A 605 -24.28 45.36 49.58
C ASN A 605 -23.84 46.84 49.57
N GLY A 606 -22.53 47.08 49.62
CA GLY A 606 -21.92 48.40 49.58
C GLY A 606 -21.45 48.79 48.18
N THR A 607 -21.40 50.09 47.91
CA THR A 607 -20.83 50.67 46.68
C THR A 607 -19.38 51.11 46.91
N PHE A 608 -18.52 50.99 45.90
CA PHE A 608 -17.10 51.35 45.97
C PHE A 608 -16.72 52.33 44.86
N GLU A 609 -15.79 53.23 45.16
CA GLU A 609 -15.19 54.14 44.18
C GLU A 609 -13.82 53.61 43.71
N TYR A 610 -13.59 53.57 42.38
CA TYR A 610 -12.38 52.98 41.78
C TYR A 610 -11.55 53.97 40.92
N ASP A 611 -12.16 55.02 40.37
CA ASP A 611 -11.52 55.89 39.39
C ASP A 611 -10.61 56.98 40.01
N ALA A 612 -9.64 57.45 39.21
CA ALA A 612 -8.38 58.06 39.63
C ALA A 612 -8.44 59.40 40.39
N ALA A 613 -9.58 60.08 40.48
CA ALA A 613 -9.67 61.38 41.16
C ALA A 613 -9.29 61.32 42.65
N PHE A 614 -9.29 60.12 43.26
CA PHE A 614 -8.96 59.88 44.66
C PHE A 614 -7.70 59.03 44.90
N LEU A 615 -6.94 58.69 43.85
CA LEU A 615 -5.74 57.85 43.99
C LEU A 615 -4.47 58.65 44.33
N SER A 616 -4.50 59.98 44.31
CA SER A 616 -3.33 60.84 44.48
C SER A 616 -3.08 61.38 45.89
N ASP A 617 -4.05 61.32 46.81
CA ASP A 617 -3.88 61.92 48.16
C ASP A 617 -3.79 60.85 49.24
N GLY A 618 -2.56 60.41 49.50
CA GLY A 618 -2.27 59.41 50.52
C GLY A 618 -0.80 59.36 50.88
N VAL A 619 -0.21 60.50 51.25
CA VAL A 619 1.04 60.53 52.01
C VAL A 619 0.78 59.78 53.31
N VAL A 620 1.38 58.59 53.47
CA VAL A 620 1.43 57.90 54.76
C VAL A 620 2.37 58.71 55.67
N VAL A 621 1.79 59.66 56.41
CA VAL A 621 2.42 60.25 57.60
C VAL A 621 2.15 59.33 58.78
N HIS A 622 3.15 58.60 59.24
CA HIS A 622 3.16 58.14 60.63
C HIS A 622 3.89 59.18 61.49
N ARG A 623 3.12 59.87 62.34
CA ARG A 623 3.62 60.67 63.46
C ARG A 623 4.24 59.75 64.51
N VAL A 624 5.42 60.13 64.98
CA VAL A 624 6.05 59.69 66.23
C VAL A 624 5.44 60.49 67.40
N SER A 625 5.22 59.85 68.55
CA SER A 625 5.26 60.52 69.86
C SER A 625 5.68 59.54 70.97
N GLN A 626 6.90 59.74 71.49
CA GLN A 626 7.23 59.69 72.93
C GLN A 626 6.41 60.82 73.64
N ASP A 627 5.98 60.81 74.91
CA ASP A 627 6.66 60.47 76.17
C ASP A 627 5.68 60.36 77.38
N ALA A 628 6.12 59.58 78.40
CA ALA A 628 6.06 59.72 79.88
C ALA A 628 4.82 60.20 80.69
N SER A 629 4.42 59.44 81.74
CA SER A 629 4.86 59.64 83.16
C SER A 629 3.94 58.99 84.24
N GLU A 630 4.60 58.26 85.17
CA GLU A 630 4.41 58.08 86.64
C GLU A 630 3.07 57.73 87.34
N GLY A 631 3.09 56.64 88.14
CA GLY A 631 2.87 56.72 89.61
C GLY A 631 1.74 55.93 90.32
N LYS A 632 2.13 54.87 91.06
CA LYS A 632 1.50 54.18 92.25
C LYS A 632 0.16 53.43 92.03
N ALA A 633 -0.09 52.24 92.61
CA ALA A 633 0.47 51.54 93.78
C ALA A 633 0.78 50.06 93.49
#